data_AF-A0A350YUL9-F1
#
_entry.id   AF-A0A350YUL9-F1
#
_cell.length_a   1.000
_cell.length_b   1.000
_cell.length_c   1.000
_cell.angle_alpha   90.00
_cell.angle_beta   90.00
_cell.angle_gamma   90.00
#
_symmetry.space_group_name_H-M   'P 1'
#
loop_
_entity.id
_entity.type
_entity.pdbx_description
1 polymer ?
#
loop_
_entity_poly.entity_id
_entity_poly.type
_entity_poly.pdbx_seq_one_letter_code
_entity_poly.pdbx_strand_id
1 'polypeptide(L)'
;MRSHFYFIILTISCLLASLNLPAQNEPGGLYVSGRITTEQGNVGGTVIKMFRNGQPMIDYQVDNTGRFNLRFEFNNEYILIFQRPENFPQKYVISTIVPNAVLQRDRIFPPYPLDVNLFTEIAGINRGFADNTVLRIYYSPEVDNFIPEVYYNNAQIKRLIEVAIMQSQSVNREAELLKRLSNAELAALRREYDEILRQAGADFDKGEYLEALDEYKAASRIFPSEKFPRDRIAEINDLIAVLGLQDELNRQQAEKYNQFIQTADQQFTARQYPQSKENYQQALIIRPADDYATRRIAEIDAIEAQMQAQNRYNDVIALADKAFDEKLWDESKKRYQEALQIRPGESYPTAQIARIDQELQQLNQLAERQSTFESAVLNGDASYARQFYPKALEYYRTALSIKPDDAAVIAKIAKVEKEQKEINDRLFYDETIKTADKAYKDQDYDNARTLYASALTARPDQTYPQNQINAIDKIVGDNQRYADLIARADASLAAQNYTSARENFKAALEMKPREKYPADKIREIDGVLAGLAREDQQYRQLLAGADRFYNARQYPQAKGEYQKATGIRPDDPYPTEMLQKITDWETEQVRLAEAQRQEEENRLISEQQLKDRQYQALIDEADQLAAADELVTAVSKFRDALQVKPQEQYPIRRIEEIRGMIARQTEAQKSYDTAIAAADEAFQQERYPEARTGYQQALEAKPSES
;
A
#
# COMPACT_ATOMS: atom_id res chain seq x y z
N MET A 1 82.84 46.74 -12.83
CA MET A 1 83.75 46.23 -13.88
C MET A 1 83.97 47.37 -14.88
N ARG A 2 85.08 48.10 -14.76
CA ARG A 2 86.23 48.08 -15.69
C ARG A 2 85.84 48.31 -17.16
N SER A 3 86.19 49.46 -17.73
CA SER A 3 87.31 49.60 -18.69
C SER A 3 87.37 51.05 -19.25
N HIS A 4 88.33 51.86 -18.80
CA HIS A 4 89.51 52.36 -19.57
C HIS A 4 89.17 53.52 -20.55
N PHE A 5 89.40 54.78 -20.14
CA PHE A 5 90.65 55.57 -20.35
C PHE A 5 91.10 55.62 -21.81
N TYR A 6 91.16 56.82 -22.39
CA TYR A 6 92.39 57.33 -23.01
C TYR A 6 92.45 58.86 -22.91
N PHE A 7 93.46 59.32 -22.19
CA PHE A 7 93.98 60.68 -22.13
C PHE A 7 94.98 60.81 -23.29
N ILE A 8 94.87 61.83 -24.14
CA ILE A 8 96.04 62.36 -24.88
C ILE A 8 95.96 63.88 -24.86
N ILE A 9 96.85 64.47 -24.07
CA ILE A 9 97.30 65.86 -24.14
C ILE A 9 98.31 65.94 -25.28
N LEU A 10 98.15 66.91 -26.19
CA LEU A 10 99.28 67.42 -26.96
C LEU A 10 99.14 68.94 -27.17
N THR A 11 99.91 69.66 -26.37
CA THR A 11 100.31 71.05 -26.56
C THR A 11 101.46 71.12 -27.59
N ILE A 12 101.51 72.18 -28.40
CA ILE A 12 102.69 73.05 -28.70
C ILE A 12 102.70 73.60 -30.14
N SER A 13 102.64 74.93 -30.16
CA SER A 13 103.36 75.93 -30.97
C SER A 13 103.31 75.97 -32.49
N CYS A 14 102.69 77.06 -32.96
CA CYS A 14 103.24 78.11 -33.82
C CYS A 14 104.17 77.69 -34.98
N LEU A 15 103.70 77.91 -36.21
CA LEU A 15 104.39 78.86 -37.10
C LEU A 15 103.41 79.42 -38.14
N LEU A 16 103.27 80.74 -38.11
CA LEU A 16 102.61 81.56 -39.11
C LEU A 16 103.43 81.58 -40.40
N ALA A 17 102.77 81.31 -41.53
CA ALA A 17 103.17 81.85 -42.82
C ALA A 17 101.88 82.24 -43.56
N SER A 18 101.52 83.50 -43.36
CA SER A 18 100.46 84.24 -44.02
C SER A 18 100.73 84.37 -45.53
N LEU A 19 99.81 83.87 -46.34
CA LEU A 19 99.64 84.26 -47.73
C LEU A 19 98.34 85.08 -47.84
N ASN A 20 98.54 86.36 -48.11
CA ASN A 20 97.50 87.36 -48.35
C ASN A 20 96.68 87.02 -49.62
N LEU A 21 95.36 87.00 -49.48
CA LEU A 21 94.41 87.28 -50.55
C LEU A 21 93.60 88.53 -50.14
N PRO A 22 93.33 89.45 -51.06
CA PRO A 22 92.90 90.81 -50.76
C PRO A 22 91.55 90.88 -50.05
N ALA A 23 91.48 91.76 -49.04
CA ALA A 23 90.28 92.19 -48.35
C ALA A 23 89.25 92.73 -49.36
N GLN A 24 88.24 91.91 -49.66
CA GLN A 24 86.94 92.44 -50.07
C GLN A 24 86.34 93.08 -48.82
N ASN A 25 85.99 94.37 -48.91
CA ASN A 25 85.18 95.05 -47.90
C ASN A 25 83.98 94.17 -47.56
N GLU A 26 83.99 93.47 -46.43
CA GLU A 26 82.78 92.83 -45.95
C GLU A 26 81.74 93.93 -45.75
N PRO A 27 80.57 93.84 -46.40
CA PRO A 27 79.51 94.78 -46.11
C PRO A 27 79.18 94.62 -44.62
N GLY A 28 79.34 95.67 -43.82
CA GLY A 28 79.05 95.62 -42.38
C GLY A 28 77.60 95.19 -42.11
N GLY A 29 77.34 94.58 -40.96
CA GLY A 29 76.00 94.15 -40.53
C GLY A 29 76.01 93.45 -39.17
N LEU A 30 74.83 93.17 -38.62
CA LEU A 30 74.67 92.38 -37.39
C LEU A 30 74.41 90.91 -37.76
N TYR A 31 75.22 90.00 -37.22
CA TYR A 31 74.93 88.57 -37.29
C TYR A 31 74.11 88.15 -36.07
N VAL A 32 73.05 87.38 -36.29
CA VAL A 32 72.28 86.72 -35.23
C VAL A 32 72.29 85.23 -35.51
N SER A 33 72.78 84.47 -34.54
CA SER A 33 72.90 83.02 -34.67
C SER A 33 72.45 82.33 -33.40
N GLY A 34 71.95 81.11 -33.54
CA GLY A 34 71.54 80.31 -32.39
C GLY A 34 70.78 79.08 -32.81
N ARG A 35 70.06 78.49 -31.85
CA ARG A 35 69.38 77.21 -32.04
C ARG A 35 67.90 77.29 -31.71
N ILE A 36 67.10 76.63 -32.53
CA ILE A 36 65.68 76.40 -32.29
C ILE A 36 65.52 75.02 -31.63
N THR A 37 64.75 74.97 -30.55
CA THR A 37 64.33 73.73 -29.87
C THR A 37 62.80 73.65 -29.80
N THR A 38 62.28 72.44 -29.60
CA THR A 38 60.85 72.20 -29.37
C THR A 38 60.68 71.28 -28.16
N GLU A 39 59.52 71.33 -27.50
CA GLU A 39 59.22 70.45 -26.36
C GLU A 39 59.24 68.95 -26.74
N GLN A 40 58.91 68.64 -28.00
CA GLN A 40 58.91 67.28 -28.55
C GLN A 40 60.28 66.86 -29.12
N GLY A 41 61.27 67.75 -29.13
CA GLY A 41 62.64 67.49 -29.60
C GLY A 41 62.86 67.46 -31.13
N ASN A 42 61.79 67.44 -31.94
CA ASN A 42 61.89 67.51 -33.40
C ASN A 42 61.89 68.96 -33.88
N VAL A 43 62.88 69.33 -34.71
CA VAL A 43 63.04 70.68 -35.29
C VAL A 43 62.93 70.70 -36.82
N GLY A 44 62.71 69.54 -37.46
CA GLY A 44 62.54 69.45 -38.91
C GLY A 44 61.29 70.19 -39.40
N GLY A 45 61.38 70.82 -40.57
CA GLY A 45 60.30 71.63 -41.15
C GLY A 45 60.14 73.03 -40.56
N THR A 46 61.12 73.47 -39.76
CA THR A 46 61.13 74.82 -39.18
C THR A 46 61.56 75.85 -40.23
N VAL A 47 60.83 76.96 -40.29
CA VAL A 47 61.07 78.07 -41.20
C VAL A 47 61.11 79.36 -40.40
N ILE A 48 62.05 80.25 -40.72
CA ILE A 48 62.08 81.62 -40.20
C ILE A 48 61.55 82.52 -41.32
N LYS A 49 60.31 83.00 -41.16
CA LYS A 49 59.78 84.04 -42.05
C LYS A 49 60.40 85.36 -41.67
N MET A 50 60.92 86.09 -42.65
CA MET A 50 61.65 87.32 -42.41
C MET A 50 60.99 88.48 -43.14
N PHE A 51 60.92 89.63 -42.48
CA PHE A 51 60.46 90.89 -43.08
C PHE A 51 61.50 91.97 -42.80
N ARG A 52 61.76 92.84 -43.77
CA ARG A 52 62.63 94.02 -43.64
C ARG A 52 61.81 95.26 -43.90
N ASN A 53 61.75 96.17 -42.92
CA ASN A 53 60.97 97.41 -42.99
C ASN A 53 59.52 97.14 -43.46
N GLY A 54 58.92 96.05 -42.96
CA GLY A 54 57.57 95.60 -43.32
C GLY A 54 57.45 94.83 -44.64
N GLN A 55 58.48 94.77 -45.49
CA GLN A 55 58.46 94.02 -46.75
C GLN A 55 58.95 92.57 -46.54
N PRO A 56 58.28 91.56 -47.10
CA PRO A 56 58.69 90.17 -46.95
C PRO A 56 60.06 89.91 -47.61
N MET A 57 60.89 89.10 -46.95
CA MET A 57 62.14 88.57 -47.47
C MET A 57 61.98 87.09 -47.84
N ILE A 58 63.02 86.51 -48.44
CA ILE A 58 63.07 85.06 -48.66
C ILE A 58 63.10 84.35 -47.31
N ASP A 59 62.16 83.42 -47.12
CA ASP A 59 62.07 82.57 -45.93
C ASP A 59 63.37 81.77 -45.73
N TYR A 60 63.89 81.77 -44.50
CA TYR A 60 65.07 80.98 -44.16
C TYR A 60 64.65 79.58 -43.72
N GLN A 61 65.08 78.58 -44.47
CA GLN A 61 64.89 77.17 -44.13
C GLN A 61 65.92 76.76 -43.09
N VAL A 62 65.46 76.34 -41.91
CA VAL A 62 66.35 75.89 -40.84
C VAL A 62 66.66 74.42 -41.05
N ASP A 63 67.93 74.05 -40.90
CA ASP A 63 68.34 72.66 -41.02
C ASP A 63 67.80 71.79 -39.87
N ASN A 64 67.89 70.47 -40.04
CA ASN A 64 67.42 69.51 -39.03
C ASN A 64 68.22 69.53 -37.71
N THR A 65 69.31 70.32 -37.62
CA THR A 65 70.03 70.53 -36.35
C THR A 65 69.41 71.66 -35.53
N GLY A 66 68.53 72.45 -36.15
CA GLY A 66 67.85 73.60 -35.56
C GLY A 66 68.73 74.85 -35.53
N ARG A 67 69.93 74.82 -36.12
CA ARG A 67 70.86 75.95 -36.10
C ARG A 67 70.54 76.92 -37.22
N PHE A 68 70.66 78.21 -36.94
CA PHE A 68 70.58 79.26 -37.95
C PHE A 68 71.66 80.31 -37.74
N ASN A 69 72.04 80.97 -38.82
CA ASN A 69 72.93 82.13 -38.79
C ASN A 69 72.45 83.12 -39.85
N LEU A 70 71.97 84.28 -39.41
CA LEU A 70 71.37 85.31 -40.24
C LEU A 70 72.19 86.59 -40.14
N ARG A 71 72.39 87.24 -41.28
CA ARG A 71 73.06 88.55 -41.37
C ARG A 71 72.04 89.63 -41.69
N PHE A 72 72.05 90.70 -40.91
CA PHE A 72 71.16 91.84 -41.04
C PHE A 72 71.94 93.11 -41.38
N GLU A 73 71.51 93.84 -42.41
CA GLU A 73 72.14 95.09 -42.83
C GLU A 73 71.73 96.23 -41.90
N PHE A 74 72.66 97.14 -41.60
CA PHE A 74 72.37 98.29 -40.74
C PHE A 74 71.29 99.22 -41.30
N ASN A 75 70.70 100.01 -40.40
CA ASN A 75 69.64 100.98 -40.68
C ASN A 75 68.33 100.34 -41.20
N ASN A 76 67.97 99.18 -40.66
CA ASN A 76 66.70 98.53 -40.95
C ASN A 76 66.07 97.95 -39.68
N GLU A 77 64.77 97.70 -39.76
CA GLU A 77 64.07 96.87 -38.78
C GLU A 77 63.67 95.55 -39.44
N TYR A 78 63.97 94.45 -38.77
CA TYR A 78 63.64 93.11 -39.21
C TYR A 78 62.67 92.44 -38.26
N ILE A 79 61.70 91.70 -38.81
CA ILE A 79 60.82 90.82 -38.06
C ILE A 79 61.13 89.39 -38.46
N LEU A 80 61.38 88.55 -37.46
CA LEU A 80 61.59 87.10 -37.61
C LEU A 80 60.40 86.39 -36.98
N ILE A 81 59.72 85.56 -37.75
CA ILE A 81 58.66 84.67 -37.24
C ILE A 81 59.15 83.25 -37.36
N PHE A 82 59.49 82.65 -36.22
CA PHE A 82 59.89 81.27 -36.10
C PHE A 82 58.64 80.40 -36.11
N GLN A 83 58.50 79.55 -37.12
CA GLN A 83 57.32 78.73 -37.32
C GLN A 83 57.71 77.27 -37.60
N ARG A 84 56.98 76.35 -36.97
CA ARG A 84 57.04 74.91 -37.22
C ARG A 84 55.62 74.34 -37.16
N PRO A 85 55.27 73.34 -37.99
CA PRO A 85 54.02 72.60 -37.82
C PRO A 85 53.85 72.08 -36.38
N GLU A 86 52.62 72.12 -35.87
CA GLU A 86 52.24 71.65 -34.52
C GLU A 86 52.87 72.47 -33.37
N ASN A 87 53.41 73.65 -33.64
CA ASN A 87 53.90 74.56 -32.62
C ASN A 87 53.32 75.96 -32.78
N PHE A 88 53.20 76.69 -31.67
CA PHE A 88 52.86 78.12 -31.71
C PHE A 88 54.02 78.91 -32.33
N PRO A 89 53.75 79.80 -33.32
CA PRO A 89 54.80 80.64 -33.89
C PRO A 89 55.30 81.65 -32.86
N GLN A 90 56.55 82.09 -33.01
CA GLN A 90 57.11 83.14 -32.15
C GLN A 90 57.72 84.26 -32.97
N LYS A 91 57.40 85.50 -32.60
CA LYS A 91 57.82 86.72 -33.29
C LYS A 91 58.95 87.43 -32.55
N TYR A 92 60.00 87.76 -33.26
CA TYR A 92 61.18 88.47 -32.78
C TYR A 92 61.45 89.68 -33.65
N VAL A 93 61.96 90.76 -33.06
CA VAL A 93 62.27 92.00 -33.79
C VAL A 93 63.75 92.34 -33.66
N ILE A 94 64.43 92.58 -34.77
CA ILE A 94 65.84 92.97 -34.81
C ILE A 94 65.94 94.36 -35.43
N SER A 95 66.28 95.37 -34.63
CA SER A 95 66.49 96.74 -35.10
C SER A 95 67.97 97.02 -35.26
N THR A 96 68.47 97.05 -36.50
CA THR A 96 69.88 97.34 -36.82
C THR A 96 70.15 98.82 -37.07
N ILE A 97 69.27 99.70 -36.57
CA ILE A 97 69.45 101.15 -36.60
C ILE A 97 70.57 101.50 -35.61
N VAL A 98 71.71 101.93 -36.14
CA VAL A 98 72.89 102.33 -35.37
C VAL A 98 73.27 103.74 -35.79
N PRO A 99 73.61 104.67 -34.87
CA PRO A 99 74.00 106.02 -35.24
C PRO A 99 75.15 106.03 -36.27
N ASN A 100 75.03 106.86 -37.32
CA ASN A 100 76.03 106.91 -38.40
C ASN A 100 77.46 107.17 -37.91
N ALA A 101 77.64 107.93 -36.82
CA ALA A 101 78.95 108.17 -36.22
C ALA A 101 79.60 106.88 -35.69
N VAL A 102 78.81 105.98 -35.11
CA VAL A 102 79.26 104.67 -34.63
C VAL A 102 79.64 103.81 -35.82
N LEU A 103 78.81 103.76 -36.87
CA LEU A 103 79.09 103.01 -38.10
C LEU A 103 80.28 103.54 -38.92
N GLN A 104 80.72 104.79 -38.73
CA GLN A 104 81.96 105.28 -39.32
C GLN A 104 83.19 104.83 -38.52
N ARG A 105 83.04 104.66 -37.21
CA ARG A 105 84.10 104.24 -36.28
C ARG A 105 84.29 102.73 -36.29
N ASP A 106 83.20 101.97 -36.19
CA ASP A 106 83.18 100.52 -36.14
C ASP A 106 81.94 99.96 -36.87
N ARG A 107 82.17 99.02 -37.79
CA ARG A 107 81.12 98.36 -38.57
C ARG A 107 80.98 96.88 -38.23
N ILE A 108 81.77 96.37 -37.28
CA ILE A 108 81.87 94.97 -36.94
C ILE A 108 81.39 94.79 -35.49
N PHE A 109 80.13 94.37 -35.34
CA PHE A 109 79.58 94.02 -34.04
C PHE A 109 79.75 92.52 -33.77
N PRO A 110 79.91 92.11 -32.49
CA PRO A 110 79.91 90.69 -32.15
C PRO A 110 78.58 90.04 -32.58
N PRO A 111 78.60 88.79 -33.10
CA PRO A 111 77.38 88.06 -33.39
C PRO A 111 76.50 87.92 -32.14
N TYR A 112 75.21 88.18 -32.28
CA TYR A 112 74.26 88.10 -31.19
C TYR A 112 73.68 86.68 -31.06
N PRO A 113 73.81 86.02 -29.89
CA PRO A 113 73.24 84.70 -29.69
C PRO A 113 71.72 84.75 -29.49
N LEU A 114 70.96 83.89 -30.18
CA LEU A 114 69.51 83.81 -30.06
C LEU A 114 69.01 82.37 -30.09
N ASP A 115 68.68 81.82 -28.92
CA ASP A 115 68.02 80.52 -28.80
C ASP A 115 66.50 80.69 -28.67
N VAL A 116 65.75 79.85 -29.39
CA VAL A 116 64.29 79.93 -29.49
C VAL A 116 63.69 78.57 -29.13
N ASN A 117 62.75 78.54 -28.19
CA ASN A 117 62.05 77.31 -27.80
C ASN A 117 60.57 77.38 -28.21
N LEU A 118 60.17 76.61 -29.20
CA LEU A 118 58.79 76.56 -29.69
C LEU A 118 57.93 75.58 -28.85
N PHE A 119 56.75 76.04 -28.43
CA PHE A 119 55.81 75.28 -27.59
C PHE A 119 54.81 74.52 -28.45
N THR A 120 54.38 73.36 -27.98
CA THR A 120 53.42 72.50 -28.71
C THR A 120 52.07 73.19 -28.83
N GLU A 121 51.52 73.24 -30.04
CA GLU A 121 50.20 73.78 -30.30
C GLU A 121 49.12 72.78 -29.88
N ILE A 122 48.06 73.27 -29.23
CA ILE A 122 46.90 72.47 -28.83
C ILE A 122 45.69 72.92 -29.65
N ALA A 123 45.05 71.98 -30.34
CA ALA A 123 43.90 72.26 -31.21
C ALA A 123 42.71 72.85 -30.42
N GLY A 124 42.09 73.90 -30.96
CA GLY A 124 40.88 74.51 -30.37
C GLY A 124 41.11 75.58 -29.31
N ILE A 125 42.36 76.06 -29.14
CA ILE A 125 42.70 77.15 -28.23
C ILE A 125 42.98 78.45 -28.99
N ASN A 126 42.66 79.59 -28.38
CA ASN A 126 42.89 80.91 -28.97
C ASN A 126 44.40 81.19 -29.14
N ARG A 127 44.82 81.52 -30.37
CA ARG A 127 46.22 81.72 -30.77
C ARG A 127 46.73 83.15 -30.59
N GLY A 128 45.89 84.10 -30.13
CA GLY A 128 46.25 85.53 -30.13
C GLY A 128 47.53 85.89 -29.37
N PHE A 129 47.94 85.12 -28.36
CA PHE A 129 49.20 85.35 -27.66
C PHE A 129 50.44 85.09 -28.52
N ALA A 130 50.33 84.27 -29.58
CA ALA A 130 51.44 83.91 -30.46
C ALA A 130 51.83 85.03 -31.43
N ASP A 131 50.98 86.06 -31.58
CA ASP A 131 51.26 87.24 -32.39
C ASP A 131 52.13 88.28 -31.66
N ASN A 132 52.28 88.11 -30.34
CA ASN A 132 53.07 89.01 -29.50
C ASN A 132 54.58 88.88 -29.81
N THR A 133 55.28 90.02 -29.81
CA THR A 133 56.73 90.03 -29.89
C THR A 133 57.32 89.42 -28.62
N VAL A 134 58.14 88.39 -28.75
CA VAL A 134 58.80 87.70 -27.63
C VAL A 134 60.03 88.49 -27.16
N LEU A 135 60.83 88.99 -28.11
CA LEU A 135 62.10 89.65 -27.86
C LEU A 135 62.36 90.70 -28.95
N ARG A 136 62.86 91.86 -28.54
CA ARG A 136 63.45 92.86 -29.45
C ARG A 136 64.96 92.96 -29.19
N ILE A 137 65.76 92.93 -30.24
CA ILE A 137 67.22 93.19 -30.19
C ILE A 137 67.47 94.54 -30.87
N TYR A 138 68.15 95.45 -30.19
CA TYR A 138 68.41 96.80 -30.70
C TYR A 138 69.74 97.34 -30.19
N TYR A 139 70.32 98.30 -30.91
CA TYR A 139 71.55 98.96 -30.49
C TYR A 139 71.28 99.93 -29.34
N SER A 140 72.05 99.80 -28.24
CA SER A 140 72.04 100.73 -27.13
C SER A 140 73.32 101.59 -27.15
N PRO A 141 73.19 102.94 -27.21
CA PRO A 141 74.34 103.83 -27.08
C PRO A 141 75.08 103.71 -25.74
N GLU A 142 74.41 103.26 -24.67
CA GLU A 142 74.99 103.21 -23.32
C GLU A 142 76.09 102.15 -23.18
N VAL A 143 75.89 101.00 -23.84
CA VAL A 143 76.85 99.88 -23.84
C VAL A 143 77.57 99.73 -25.18
N ASP A 144 77.28 100.63 -26.13
CA ASP A 144 77.84 100.66 -27.48
C ASP A 144 77.70 99.32 -28.22
N ASN A 145 76.60 98.60 -27.97
CA ASN A 145 76.35 97.26 -28.50
C ASN A 145 74.85 96.95 -28.56
N PHE A 146 74.50 95.84 -29.21
CA PHE A 146 73.14 95.33 -29.28
C PHE A 146 72.73 94.66 -27.97
N ILE A 147 71.57 95.04 -27.44
CA ILE A 147 70.99 94.47 -26.21
C ILE A 147 69.57 93.94 -26.47
N PRO A 148 69.10 92.99 -25.65
CA PRO A 148 67.74 92.49 -25.72
C PRO A 148 66.78 93.33 -24.86
N GLU A 149 65.53 93.40 -25.32
CA GLU A 149 64.35 93.72 -24.52
C GLU A 149 63.42 92.50 -24.58
N VAL A 150 63.32 91.77 -23.48
CA VAL A 150 62.53 90.54 -23.35
C VAL A 150 61.11 90.91 -22.92
N TYR A 151 60.12 90.63 -23.76
CA TYR A 151 58.71 90.85 -23.42
C TYR A 151 58.09 89.62 -22.76
N TYR A 152 58.43 88.42 -23.26
CA TYR A 152 57.92 87.15 -22.71
C TYR A 152 59.02 86.10 -22.63
N ASN A 153 59.27 85.57 -21.43
CA ASN A 153 60.14 84.41 -21.24
C ASN A 153 59.37 83.09 -21.38
N ASN A 154 60.09 81.97 -21.43
CA ASN A 154 59.49 80.64 -21.62
C ASN A 154 58.40 80.29 -20.57
N ALA A 155 58.56 80.70 -19.31
CA ALA A 155 57.57 80.42 -18.27
C ALA A 155 56.30 81.27 -18.47
N GLN A 156 56.46 82.54 -18.89
CA GLN A 156 55.33 83.41 -19.22
C GLN A 156 54.56 82.89 -20.44
N ILE A 157 55.25 82.40 -21.48
CA ILE A 157 54.60 81.81 -22.66
C ILE A 157 53.84 80.53 -22.28
N LYS A 158 54.41 79.64 -21.45
CA LYS A 158 53.68 78.47 -20.92
C LYS A 158 52.42 78.86 -20.14
N ARG A 159 52.53 79.89 -19.29
CA ARG A 159 51.38 80.40 -18.53
C ARG A 159 50.28 80.96 -19.44
N LEU A 160 50.65 81.67 -20.51
CA LEU A 160 49.69 82.15 -21.52
C LEU A 160 48.99 80.98 -22.23
N ILE A 161 49.70 79.90 -22.53
CA ILE A 161 49.12 78.67 -23.10
C ILE A 161 48.14 78.02 -22.12
N GLU A 162 48.52 77.85 -20.85
CA GLU A 162 47.65 77.27 -19.81
C GLU A 162 46.38 78.09 -19.57
N VAL A 163 46.50 79.42 -19.54
CA VAL A 163 45.37 80.35 -19.47
C VAL A 163 44.45 80.16 -20.67
N ALA A 164 45.01 80.00 -21.88
CA ALA A 164 44.24 79.80 -23.09
C ALA A 164 43.53 78.42 -23.13
N ILE A 165 44.11 77.36 -22.55
CA ILE A 165 43.45 76.06 -22.34
C ILE A 165 42.25 76.19 -21.41
N MET A 166 42.44 76.81 -20.25
CA MET A 166 41.38 77.00 -19.26
C MET A 166 40.22 77.83 -19.82
N GLN A 167 40.53 78.89 -20.57
CA GLN A 167 39.51 79.69 -21.26
C GLN A 167 38.70 78.89 -22.28
N SER A 168 39.31 77.96 -23.02
CA SER A 168 38.58 77.12 -23.98
C SER A 168 37.58 76.18 -23.29
N GLN A 169 37.94 75.62 -22.13
CA GLN A 169 37.04 74.76 -21.35
C GLN A 169 35.90 75.52 -20.68
N SER A 170 36.15 76.73 -20.18
CA SER A 170 35.11 77.55 -19.54
C SER A 170 34.07 78.06 -20.56
N VAL A 171 34.48 78.40 -21.79
CA VAL A 171 33.58 78.79 -22.89
C VAL A 171 32.62 77.64 -23.28
N ASN A 172 33.08 76.39 -23.25
CA ASN A 172 32.20 75.24 -23.53
C ASN A 172 31.15 75.03 -22.42
N ARG A 173 31.53 75.23 -21.15
CA ARG A 173 30.57 75.16 -20.03
C ARG A 173 29.57 76.30 -20.06
N GLU A 174 30.00 77.51 -20.39
CA GLU A 174 29.13 78.67 -20.62
C GLU A 174 28.08 78.35 -21.68
N ALA A 175 28.49 77.80 -22.83
CA ALA A 175 27.55 77.46 -23.90
C ALA A 175 26.52 76.38 -23.50
N GLU A 176 26.86 75.43 -22.64
CA GLU A 176 25.90 74.44 -22.11
C GLU A 176 24.98 75.01 -21.03
N LEU A 177 25.50 75.87 -20.16
CA LEU A 177 24.73 76.55 -19.13
C LEU A 177 23.68 77.47 -19.76
N LEU A 178 24.07 78.28 -20.75
CA LEU A 178 23.17 79.21 -21.45
C LEU A 178 22.03 78.49 -22.19
N LYS A 179 22.22 77.23 -22.59
CA LYS A 179 21.15 76.40 -23.18
C LYS A 179 20.11 75.93 -22.17
N ARG A 180 20.48 75.85 -20.88
CA ARG A 180 19.62 75.33 -19.80
C ARG A 180 18.87 76.43 -19.04
N LEU A 181 19.36 77.67 -19.07
CA LEU A 181 18.73 78.81 -18.39
C LEU A 181 17.50 79.31 -19.14
N SER A 182 16.46 79.66 -18.40
CA SER A 182 15.30 80.37 -18.94
C SER A 182 15.66 81.82 -19.32
N ASN A 183 14.83 82.44 -20.15
CA ASN A 183 15.04 83.85 -20.54
C ASN A 183 15.12 84.81 -19.33
N ALA A 184 14.39 84.52 -18.25
CA ALA A 184 14.39 85.35 -17.04
C ALA A 184 15.70 85.17 -16.25
N GLU A 185 16.19 83.94 -16.12
CA GLU A 185 17.45 83.63 -15.44
C GLU A 185 18.65 84.17 -16.24
N LEU A 186 18.61 84.06 -17.57
CA LEU A 186 19.63 84.65 -18.44
C LEU A 186 19.65 86.18 -18.35
N ALA A 187 18.48 86.82 -18.29
CA ALA A 187 18.40 88.27 -18.11
C ALA A 187 18.91 88.73 -16.73
N ALA A 188 18.68 87.94 -15.68
CA ALA A 188 19.24 88.20 -14.36
C ALA A 188 20.77 88.07 -14.36
N LEU A 189 21.30 87.00 -14.98
CA LEU A 189 22.73 86.75 -15.09
C LEU A 189 23.46 87.85 -15.89
N ARG A 190 22.83 88.38 -16.95
CA ARG A 190 23.36 89.52 -17.71
C ARG A 190 23.39 90.81 -16.90
N ARG A 191 22.35 91.10 -16.11
CA ARG A 191 22.35 92.27 -15.22
C ARG A 191 23.45 92.19 -14.18
N GLU A 192 23.68 91.02 -13.61
CA GLU A 192 24.77 90.79 -12.65
C GLU A 192 26.14 91.04 -13.30
N TYR A 193 26.36 90.51 -14.51
CA TYR A 193 27.57 90.78 -15.28
C TYR A 193 27.78 92.27 -15.59
N ASP A 194 26.75 92.95 -16.07
CA ASP A 194 26.82 94.38 -16.41
C ASP A 194 27.14 95.24 -15.18
N GLU A 195 26.58 94.88 -14.03
CA GLU A 195 26.85 95.56 -12.76
C GLU A 195 28.29 95.37 -12.30
N ILE A 196 28.83 94.14 -12.42
CA ILE A 196 30.24 93.85 -12.13
C ILE A 196 31.15 94.64 -13.06
N LEU A 197 30.84 94.74 -14.35
CA LEU A 197 31.63 95.54 -15.29
C LEU A 197 31.60 97.04 -14.95
N ARG A 198 30.46 97.56 -14.53
CA ARG A 198 30.31 98.96 -14.12
C ARG A 198 31.18 99.28 -12.91
N GLN A 199 31.19 98.39 -11.92
CA GLN A 199 32.03 98.52 -10.74
C GLN A 199 33.52 98.39 -11.10
N ALA A 200 33.88 97.39 -11.92
CA ALA A 200 35.26 97.16 -12.35
C ALA A 200 35.83 98.35 -13.13
N GLY A 201 35.01 99.02 -13.93
CA GLY A 201 35.36 100.27 -14.60
C GLY A 201 35.59 101.42 -13.62
N ALA A 202 34.70 101.59 -12.63
CA ALA A 202 34.82 102.65 -11.64
C ALA A 202 36.07 102.51 -10.78
N ASP A 203 36.44 101.28 -10.39
CA ASP A 203 37.63 101.03 -9.57
C ASP A 203 38.91 101.14 -10.41
N PHE A 204 38.86 100.73 -11.68
CA PHE A 204 39.93 100.98 -12.64
C PHE A 204 40.21 102.49 -12.81
N ASP A 205 39.16 103.30 -12.97
CA ASP A 205 39.27 104.76 -13.14
C ASP A 205 39.82 105.47 -11.89
N LYS A 206 39.63 104.88 -10.69
CA LYS A 206 40.23 105.36 -9.43
C LYS A 206 41.70 104.97 -9.25
N GLY A 207 42.23 104.09 -10.11
CA GLY A 207 43.56 103.50 -9.96
C GLY A 207 43.62 102.34 -8.96
N GLU A 208 42.47 101.82 -8.53
CA GLU A 208 42.32 100.63 -7.69
C GLU A 208 42.45 99.37 -8.58
N TYR A 209 43.65 99.19 -9.14
CA TYR A 209 43.88 98.20 -10.19
C TYR A 209 43.71 96.75 -9.72
N LEU A 210 43.95 96.45 -8.44
CA LEU A 210 43.81 95.09 -7.90
C LEU A 210 42.34 94.72 -7.72
N GLU A 211 41.54 95.67 -7.25
CA GLU A 211 40.09 95.57 -7.08
C GLU A 211 39.42 95.40 -8.45
N ALA A 212 39.76 96.29 -9.40
CA ALA A 212 39.31 96.19 -10.78
C ALA A 212 39.70 94.85 -11.42
N LEU A 213 40.92 94.35 -11.18
CA LEU A 213 41.36 93.05 -11.70
C LEU A 213 40.47 91.91 -11.23
N ASP A 214 40.10 91.90 -9.94
CA ASP A 214 39.27 90.86 -9.37
C ASP A 214 37.83 90.90 -9.89
N GLU A 215 37.29 92.09 -10.11
CA GLU A 215 35.94 92.27 -10.66
C GLU A 215 35.89 91.94 -12.15
N TYR A 216 36.88 92.35 -12.95
CA TYR A 216 36.97 91.90 -14.33
C TYR A 216 37.19 90.37 -14.42
N LYS A 217 37.93 89.76 -13.49
CA LYS A 217 38.02 88.29 -13.39
C LYS A 217 36.68 87.67 -13.02
N ALA A 218 35.90 88.27 -12.12
CA ALA A 218 34.55 87.81 -11.80
C ALA A 218 33.63 87.88 -13.02
N ALA A 219 33.61 89.00 -13.73
CA ALA A 219 32.87 89.16 -14.98
C ALA A 219 33.30 88.10 -16.03
N SER A 220 34.60 87.85 -16.16
CA SER A 220 35.18 86.83 -17.04
C SER A 220 34.85 85.39 -16.65
N ARG A 221 34.43 85.13 -15.40
CA ARG A 221 33.90 83.81 -14.99
C ARG A 221 32.42 83.63 -15.35
N ILE A 222 31.64 84.72 -15.38
CA ILE A 222 30.22 84.69 -15.72
C ILE A 222 30.03 84.50 -17.23
N PHE A 223 30.71 85.31 -18.04
CA PHE A 223 30.75 85.14 -19.50
C PHE A 223 32.21 85.04 -19.99
N PRO A 224 32.84 83.86 -19.87
CA PRO A 224 34.20 83.60 -20.35
C PRO A 224 34.45 83.92 -21.83
N SER A 225 33.39 83.89 -22.65
CA SER A 225 33.43 84.21 -24.07
C SER A 225 33.51 85.72 -24.36
N GLU A 226 33.21 86.59 -23.39
CA GLU A 226 33.18 88.03 -23.62
C GLU A 226 34.60 88.62 -23.71
N LYS A 227 34.83 89.44 -24.74
CA LYS A 227 36.16 89.98 -25.04
C LYS A 227 36.56 91.08 -24.05
N PHE A 228 35.61 91.94 -23.68
CA PHE A 228 35.87 93.17 -22.93
C PHE A 228 36.55 92.95 -21.56
N PRO A 229 36.01 92.12 -20.62
CA PRO A 229 36.70 91.88 -19.36
C PRO A 229 38.07 91.20 -19.55
N ARG A 230 38.24 90.37 -20.59
CA ARG A 230 39.54 89.73 -20.87
C ARG A 230 40.60 90.74 -21.29
N ASP A 231 40.25 91.70 -22.15
CA ASP A 231 41.15 92.77 -22.55
C ASP A 231 41.55 93.64 -21.34
N ARG A 232 40.58 94.00 -20.48
CA ARG A 232 40.83 94.78 -19.27
C ARG A 232 41.70 94.05 -18.25
N ILE A 233 41.51 92.74 -18.07
CA ILE A 233 42.40 91.91 -17.25
C ILE A 233 43.84 91.98 -17.79
N ALA A 234 44.04 91.87 -19.11
CA ALA A 234 45.38 91.92 -19.70
C ALA A 234 46.03 93.29 -19.47
N GLU A 235 45.31 94.37 -19.76
CA GLU A 235 45.76 95.75 -19.54
C GLU A 235 46.12 96.02 -18.08
N ILE A 236 45.28 95.57 -17.14
CA ILE A 236 45.54 95.72 -15.70
C ILE A 236 46.77 94.92 -15.26
N ASN A 237 46.97 93.71 -15.78
CA ASN A 237 48.17 92.93 -15.46
C ASN A 237 49.44 93.62 -15.97
N ASP A 238 49.40 94.24 -17.15
CA ASP A 238 50.51 95.04 -17.68
C ASP A 238 50.77 96.27 -16.78
N LEU A 239 49.72 96.95 -16.32
CA LEU A 239 49.82 98.06 -15.38
C LEU A 239 50.40 97.63 -14.02
N ILE A 240 49.96 96.49 -13.48
CA ILE A 240 50.48 95.92 -12.22
C ILE A 240 51.99 95.63 -12.34
N ALA A 241 52.43 95.11 -13.48
CA ALA A 241 53.85 94.86 -13.74
C ALA A 241 54.67 96.15 -13.82
N VAL A 242 54.18 97.16 -14.53
CA VAL A 242 54.86 98.47 -14.67
C VAL A 242 54.88 99.25 -13.35
N LEU A 243 53.82 99.15 -12.54
CA LEU A 243 53.69 99.85 -11.26
C LEU A 243 54.31 99.10 -10.07
N GLY A 244 54.87 97.90 -10.27
CA GLY A 244 55.49 97.10 -9.21
C GLY A 244 54.49 96.56 -8.16
N LEU A 245 53.21 96.45 -8.49
CA LEU A 245 52.13 96.02 -7.57
C LEU A 245 52.02 94.49 -7.42
N GLN A 246 52.98 93.74 -7.96
CA GLN A 246 52.93 92.28 -8.00
C GLN A 246 52.94 91.64 -6.60
N ASP A 247 53.67 92.22 -5.65
CA ASP A 247 53.74 91.69 -4.28
C ASP A 247 52.43 91.88 -3.52
N GLU A 248 51.74 93.01 -3.73
CA GLU A 248 50.43 93.28 -3.14
C GLU A 248 49.36 92.34 -3.71
N LEU A 249 49.37 92.12 -5.03
CA LEU A 249 48.51 91.13 -5.68
C LEU A 249 48.73 89.72 -5.11
N ASN A 250 49.99 89.31 -4.92
CA ASN A 250 50.33 88.01 -4.34
C ASN A 250 49.84 87.88 -2.90
N ARG A 251 49.92 88.97 -2.11
CA ARG A 251 49.44 89.02 -0.73
C ARG A 251 47.91 88.89 -0.65
N GLN A 252 47.16 89.66 -1.43
CA GLN A 252 45.69 89.59 -1.45
C GLN A 252 45.19 88.18 -1.88
N GLN A 253 45.86 87.57 -2.86
CA GLN A 253 45.58 86.19 -3.28
C GLN A 253 45.85 85.17 -2.16
N ALA A 254 46.93 85.33 -1.40
CA ALA A 254 47.23 84.46 -0.27
C ALA A 254 46.18 84.58 0.85
N GLU A 255 45.71 85.79 1.14
CA GLU A 255 44.65 86.04 2.14
C GLU A 255 43.31 85.41 1.72
N LYS A 256 42.88 85.61 0.47
CA LYS A 256 41.66 84.98 -0.08
C LYS A 256 41.75 83.45 -0.09
N TYR A 257 42.91 82.90 -0.48
CA TYR A 257 43.15 81.46 -0.39
C TYR A 257 42.96 80.94 1.05
N ASN A 258 43.56 81.61 2.04
CA ASN A 258 43.46 81.19 3.44
C ASN A 258 42.00 81.24 3.95
N GLN A 259 41.23 82.25 3.54
CA GLN A 259 39.80 82.36 3.87
C GLN A 259 38.96 81.22 3.25
N PHE A 260 39.21 80.88 1.98
CA PHE A 260 38.52 79.76 1.33
C PHE A 260 38.84 78.43 2.01
N ILE A 261 40.11 78.18 2.36
CA ILE A 261 40.50 76.97 3.10
C ILE A 261 39.83 76.91 4.47
N GLN A 262 39.89 77.99 5.25
CA GLN A 262 39.29 78.03 6.59
C GLN A 262 37.78 77.77 6.54
N THR A 263 37.07 78.39 5.59
CA THR A 263 35.62 78.20 5.42
C THR A 263 35.30 76.78 4.97
N ALA A 264 36.05 76.25 4.00
CA ALA A 264 35.89 74.88 3.51
C ALA A 264 36.09 73.84 4.63
N ASP A 265 37.11 74.02 5.48
CA ASP A 265 37.41 73.13 6.61
C ASP A 265 36.30 73.15 7.67
N GLN A 266 35.75 74.32 7.97
CA GLN A 266 34.61 74.47 8.89
C GLN A 266 33.37 73.75 8.34
N GLN A 267 33.06 73.96 7.07
CA GLN A 267 31.91 73.32 6.40
C GLN A 267 32.08 71.80 6.29
N PHE A 268 33.30 71.32 6.04
CA PHE A 268 33.59 69.89 6.04
C PHE A 268 33.27 69.27 7.40
N THR A 269 33.73 69.91 8.48
CA THR A 269 33.49 69.44 9.86
C THR A 269 32.00 69.48 10.21
N ALA A 270 31.28 70.49 9.71
CA ALA A 270 29.83 70.61 9.81
C ALA A 270 29.06 69.64 8.88
N ARG A 271 29.76 68.82 8.08
CA ARG A 271 29.20 67.88 7.09
C ARG A 271 28.39 68.57 5.99
N GLN A 272 28.66 69.84 5.74
CA GLN A 272 28.13 70.61 4.63
C GLN A 272 29.02 70.37 3.40
N TYR A 273 29.05 69.11 2.95
CA TYR A 273 29.98 68.63 1.94
C TYR A 273 29.88 69.36 0.59
N PRO A 274 28.68 69.68 0.06
CA PRO A 274 28.57 70.44 -1.19
C PRO A 274 29.22 71.83 -1.09
N GLN A 275 28.93 72.56 0.00
CA GLN A 275 29.46 73.91 0.22
C GLN A 275 30.98 73.87 0.48
N SER A 276 31.45 72.88 1.25
CA SER A 276 32.87 72.68 1.54
C SER A 276 33.67 72.42 0.27
N LYS A 277 33.16 71.53 -0.60
CA LYS A 277 33.75 71.19 -1.89
C LYS A 277 33.88 72.42 -2.79
N GLU A 278 32.86 73.25 -2.85
CA GLU A 278 32.88 74.51 -3.62
C GLU A 278 33.99 75.46 -3.12
N ASN A 279 34.12 75.65 -1.81
CA ASN A 279 35.18 76.51 -1.25
C ASN A 279 36.60 75.95 -1.48
N TYR A 280 36.81 74.63 -1.40
CA TYR A 280 38.09 74.04 -1.80
C TYR A 280 38.37 74.23 -3.31
N GLN A 281 37.35 74.16 -4.15
CA GLN A 281 37.50 74.46 -5.59
C GLN A 281 37.88 75.93 -5.82
N GLN A 282 37.29 76.88 -5.07
CA GLN A 282 37.70 78.29 -5.12
C GLN A 282 39.16 78.49 -4.68
N ALA A 283 39.61 77.77 -3.65
CA ALA A 283 41.02 77.79 -3.23
C ALA A 283 41.96 77.27 -4.35
N LEU A 284 41.55 76.21 -5.06
CA LEU A 284 42.30 75.66 -6.20
C LEU A 284 42.35 76.61 -7.42
N ILE A 285 41.37 77.50 -7.60
CA ILE A 285 41.45 78.54 -8.64
C ILE A 285 42.59 79.53 -8.36
N ILE A 286 42.88 79.82 -7.09
CA ILE A 286 43.99 80.69 -6.66
C ILE A 286 45.31 79.92 -6.65
N ARG A 287 45.31 78.69 -6.15
CA ARG A 287 46.48 77.81 -6.10
C ARG A 287 46.16 76.45 -6.74
N PRO A 288 46.33 76.31 -8.07
CA PRO A 288 45.95 75.09 -8.81
C PRO A 288 46.70 73.82 -8.40
N ALA A 289 47.89 73.97 -7.81
CA ALA A 289 48.75 72.86 -7.37
C ALA A 289 48.68 72.63 -5.85
N ASP A 290 47.55 72.93 -5.20
CA ASP A 290 47.35 72.68 -3.76
C ASP A 290 46.91 71.23 -3.47
N ASP A 291 47.83 70.44 -2.93
CA ASP A 291 47.59 69.06 -2.52
C ASP A 291 46.50 68.92 -1.45
N TYR A 292 46.39 69.90 -0.54
CA TYR A 292 45.47 69.83 0.59
C TYR A 292 44.01 69.90 0.11
N ALA A 293 43.65 70.97 -0.61
CA ALA A 293 42.32 71.13 -1.17
C ALA A 293 41.94 69.97 -2.10
N THR A 294 42.88 69.48 -2.91
CA THR A 294 42.66 68.33 -3.81
C THR A 294 42.28 67.06 -3.04
N ARG A 295 43.01 66.72 -1.95
CA ARG A 295 42.68 65.54 -1.13
C ARG A 295 41.34 65.66 -0.43
N ARG A 296 41.00 66.86 0.06
CA ARG A 296 39.72 67.09 0.76
C ARG A 296 38.52 66.96 -0.16
N ILE A 297 38.62 67.42 -1.40
CA ILE A 297 37.59 67.20 -2.42
C ILE A 297 37.41 65.70 -2.69
N ALA A 298 38.51 64.93 -2.83
CA ALA A 298 38.43 63.49 -3.04
C ALA A 298 37.81 62.74 -1.83
N GLU A 299 38.09 63.21 -0.61
CA GLU A 299 37.47 62.68 0.62
C GLU A 299 35.95 62.95 0.65
N ILE A 300 35.52 64.16 0.29
CA ILE A 300 34.11 64.52 0.15
C ILE A 300 33.43 63.60 -0.88
N ASP A 301 34.04 63.43 -2.05
CA ASP A 301 33.49 62.59 -3.13
C ASP A 301 33.29 61.13 -2.67
N ALA A 302 34.23 60.61 -1.88
CA ALA A 302 34.12 59.28 -1.30
C ALA A 302 32.95 59.18 -0.29
N ILE A 303 32.77 60.19 0.57
CA ILE A 303 31.68 60.24 1.53
C ILE A 303 30.32 60.33 0.82
N GLU A 304 30.19 61.20 -0.18
CA GLU A 304 28.96 61.34 -0.97
C GLU A 304 28.62 60.04 -1.70
N ALA A 305 29.61 59.38 -2.31
CA ALA A 305 29.41 58.09 -2.95
C ALA A 305 28.96 57.01 -1.95
N GLN A 306 29.55 56.99 -0.75
CA GLN A 306 29.16 56.07 0.32
C GLN A 306 27.73 56.32 0.80
N MET A 307 27.34 57.59 1.00
CA MET A 307 25.98 57.96 1.37
C MET A 307 24.96 57.57 0.30
N GLN A 308 25.28 57.81 -0.98
CA GLN A 308 24.40 57.40 -2.08
C GLN A 308 24.24 55.88 -2.14
N ALA A 309 25.33 55.12 -1.97
CA ALA A 309 25.26 53.66 -1.89
C ALA A 309 24.41 53.19 -0.71
N GLN A 310 24.50 53.86 0.45
CA GLN A 310 23.67 53.55 1.62
C GLN A 310 22.19 53.81 1.36
N ASN A 311 21.84 54.94 0.73
CA ASN A 311 20.45 55.25 0.41
C ASN A 311 19.87 54.25 -0.59
N ARG A 312 20.60 53.94 -1.67
CA ARG A 312 20.17 52.91 -2.64
C ARG A 312 20.00 51.55 -1.99
N TYR A 313 20.91 51.17 -1.10
CA TYR A 313 20.77 49.93 -0.32
C TYR A 313 19.46 49.93 0.48
N ASN A 314 19.19 50.99 1.25
CA ASN A 314 17.96 51.09 2.05
C ASN A 314 16.68 51.02 1.20
N ASP A 315 16.66 51.69 0.04
CA ASP A 315 15.51 51.68 -0.86
C ASP A 315 15.26 50.27 -1.43
N VAL A 316 16.31 49.57 -1.85
CA VAL A 316 16.20 48.20 -2.37
C VAL A 316 15.75 47.24 -1.27
N ILE A 317 16.22 47.41 -0.03
CA ILE A 317 15.74 46.62 1.11
C ILE A 317 14.25 46.84 1.36
N ALA A 318 13.79 48.09 1.38
CA ALA A 318 12.37 48.38 1.61
C ALA A 318 11.48 47.74 0.52
N LEU A 319 11.93 47.74 -0.74
CA LEU A 319 11.24 47.06 -1.84
C LEU A 319 11.30 45.53 -1.70
N ALA A 320 12.43 44.97 -1.29
CA ALA A 320 12.61 43.54 -1.07
C ALA A 320 11.71 43.00 0.05
N ASP A 321 11.65 43.72 1.17
CA ASP A 321 10.81 43.42 2.33
C ASP A 321 9.32 43.50 1.96
N LYS A 322 8.91 44.54 1.22
CA LYS A 322 7.54 44.63 0.71
C LYS A 322 7.16 43.44 -0.18
N ALA A 323 8.04 43.07 -1.12
CA ALA A 323 7.82 41.91 -1.97
C ALA A 323 7.78 40.60 -1.17
N PHE A 324 8.56 40.50 -0.09
CA PHE A 324 8.53 39.35 0.83
C PHE A 324 7.17 39.24 1.53
N ASP A 325 6.66 40.35 2.08
CA ASP A 325 5.37 40.40 2.77
C ASP A 325 4.19 40.09 1.83
N GLU A 326 4.28 40.53 0.58
CA GLU A 326 3.33 40.22 -0.50
C GLU A 326 3.50 38.80 -1.06
N LYS A 327 4.48 38.03 -0.55
CA LYS A 327 4.81 36.65 -0.98
C LYS A 327 5.22 36.55 -2.45
N LEU A 328 5.74 37.63 -3.01
CA LEU A 328 6.33 37.67 -4.35
C LEU A 328 7.77 37.16 -4.28
N TRP A 329 7.93 35.86 -4.04
CA TRP A 329 9.20 35.22 -3.68
C TRP A 329 10.34 35.50 -4.66
N ASP A 330 10.09 35.38 -5.96
CA ASP A 330 11.10 35.60 -7.00
C ASP A 330 11.55 37.06 -7.05
N GLU A 331 10.61 38.00 -6.98
CA GLU A 331 10.91 39.43 -6.98
C GLU A 331 11.63 39.84 -5.69
N SER A 332 11.18 39.35 -4.53
CA SER A 332 11.84 39.60 -3.24
C SER A 332 13.28 39.08 -3.22
N LYS A 333 13.50 37.85 -3.68
CA LYS A 333 14.85 37.26 -3.78
C LYS A 333 15.76 38.06 -4.70
N LYS A 334 15.25 38.48 -5.87
CA LYS A 334 15.98 39.33 -6.82
C LYS A 334 16.39 40.67 -6.20
N ARG A 335 15.49 41.31 -5.43
CA ARG A 335 15.77 42.58 -4.75
C ARG A 335 16.79 42.43 -3.62
N TYR A 336 16.71 41.37 -2.81
CA TYR A 336 17.76 41.10 -1.82
C TYR A 336 19.13 40.80 -2.47
N GLN A 337 19.15 40.13 -3.63
CA GLN A 337 20.38 39.94 -4.40
C GLN A 337 20.94 41.26 -4.93
N GLU A 338 20.08 42.17 -5.41
CA GLU A 338 20.45 43.54 -5.80
C GLU A 338 21.05 44.30 -4.61
N ALA A 339 20.46 44.19 -3.40
CA ALA A 339 21.02 44.79 -2.19
C ALA A 339 22.43 44.26 -1.85
N LEU A 340 22.68 42.96 -2.05
CA LEU A 340 24.00 42.35 -1.88
C LEU A 340 25.02 42.76 -2.95
N GLN A 341 24.57 43.19 -4.14
CA GLN A 341 25.47 43.78 -5.14
C GLN A 341 25.90 45.20 -4.74
N ILE A 342 25.01 45.96 -4.09
CA ILE A 342 25.32 47.31 -3.58
C ILE A 342 26.23 47.23 -2.35
N ARG A 343 25.94 46.31 -1.43
CA ARG A 343 26.74 46.06 -0.22
C ARG A 343 27.00 44.56 -0.05
N PRO A 344 28.13 44.05 -0.54
CA PRO A 344 28.53 42.67 -0.35
C PRO A 344 28.76 42.35 1.14
N GLY A 345 28.29 41.18 1.59
CA GLY A 345 28.53 40.68 2.94
C GLY A 345 27.48 41.05 3.99
N GLU A 346 26.38 41.72 3.61
CA GLU A 346 25.29 42.02 4.53
C GLU A 346 24.51 40.75 4.95
N SER A 347 24.30 40.60 6.25
CA SER A 347 23.66 39.41 6.83
C SER A 347 22.15 39.37 6.61
N TYR A 348 21.49 40.54 6.64
CA TYR A 348 20.03 40.63 6.55
C TYR A 348 19.47 40.13 5.20
N PRO A 349 19.93 40.60 4.02
CA PRO A 349 19.43 40.11 2.73
C PRO A 349 19.74 38.62 2.53
N THR A 350 20.92 38.18 2.99
CA THR A 350 21.34 36.78 2.94
C THR A 350 20.38 35.88 3.73
N ALA A 351 20.03 36.30 4.95
CA ALA A 351 19.08 35.55 5.80
C ALA A 351 17.68 35.52 5.19
N GLN A 352 17.22 36.62 4.58
CA GLN A 352 15.90 36.66 3.94
C GLN A 352 15.85 35.79 2.68
N ILE A 353 16.88 35.79 1.84
CA ILE A 353 16.99 34.87 0.70
C ILE A 353 16.89 33.41 1.16
N ALA A 354 17.59 33.04 2.23
CA ALA A 354 17.52 31.69 2.78
C ALA A 354 16.11 31.32 3.27
N ARG A 355 15.39 32.26 3.90
CA ARG A 355 13.98 32.07 4.29
C ARG A 355 13.07 31.89 3.08
N ILE A 356 13.23 32.70 2.04
CA ILE A 356 12.49 32.57 0.77
C ILE A 356 12.72 31.18 0.18
N ASP A 357 13.97 30.72 0.13
CA ASP A 357 14.32 29.40 -0.40
C ASP A 357 13.65 28.27 0.39
N GLN A 358 13.58 28.40 1.72
CA GLN A 358 12.88 27.45 2.58
C GLN A 358 11.35 27.44 2.32
N GLU A 359 10.72 28.61 2.21
CA GLU A 359 9.29 28.74 1.90
C GLU A 359 8.95 28.15 0.53
N LEU A 360 9.76 28.45 -0.49
CA LEU A 360 9.62 27.87 -1.83
C LEU A 360 9.76 26.35 -1.81
N GLN A 361 10.70 25.81 -1.03
CA GLN A 361 10.85 24.37 -0.87
C GLN A 361 9.63 23.74 -0.20
N GLN A 362 9.07 24.36 0.84
CA GLN A 362 7.85 23.88 1.50
C GLN A 362 6.65 23.90 0.56
N LEU A 363 6.47 24.97 -0.21
CA LEU A 363 5.42 25.08 -1.22
C LEU A 363 5.54 23.99 -2.28
N ASN A 364 6.75 23.74 -2.77
CA ASN A 364 7.00 22.67 -3.74
C ASN A 364 6.70 21.29 -3.16
N GLN A 365 7.10 21.02 -1.92
CA GLN A 365 6.77 19.75 -1.24
C GLN A 365 5.25 19.59 -1.04
N LEU A 366 4.55 20.67 -0.69
CA LEU A 366 3.10 20.65 -0.54
C LEU A 366 2.41 20.35 -1.88
N ALA A 367 2.87 21.00 -2.95
CA ALA A 367 2.36 20.77 -4.31
C ALA A 367 2.64 19.34 -4.79
N GLU A 368 3.83 18.80 -4.52
CA GLU A 368 4.19 17.42 -4.86
C GLU A 368 3.35 16.40 -4.09
N ARG A 369 3.15 16.61 -2.78
CA ARG A 369 2.23 15.80 -1.95
C ARG A 369 0.80 15.84 -2.48
N GLN A 370 0.32 17.03 -2.87
CA GLN A 370 -1.01 17.18 -3.45
C GLN A 370 -1.14 16.43 -4.79
N SER A 371 -0.16 16.58 -5.68
CA SER A 371 -0.12 15.89 -6.98
C SER A 371 -0.06 14.36 -6.84
N THR A 372 0.78 13.86 -5.92
CA THR A 372 0.88 12.42 -5.63
C THR A 372 -0.40 11.87 -5.01
N PHE A 373 -1.07 12.63 -4.13
CA PHE A 373 -2.39 12.29 -3.59
C PHE A 373 -3.43 12.16 -4.71
N GLU A 374 -3.54 13.18 -5.58
CA GLU A 374 -4.50 13.19 -6.70
C GLU A 374 -4.27 12.04 -7.67
N SER A 375 -3.00 11.77 -8.01
CA SER A 375 -2.62 10.65 -8.87
C SER A 375 -2.99 9.29 -8.24
N ALA A 376 -2.77 9.12 -6.93
CA ALA A 376 -3.15 7.91 -6.22
C ALA A 376 -4.67 7.70 -6.24
N VAL A 377 -5.47 8.75 -5.99
CA VAL A 377 -6.93 8.66 -6.09
C VAL A 377 -7.39 8.31 -7.51
N LEU A 378 -6.83 8.96 -8.53
CA LEU A 378 -7.17 8.70 -9.93
C LEU A 378 -6.83 7.26 -10.36
N ASN A 379 -5.65 6.75 -9.99
CA ASN A 379 -5.25 5.38 -10.27
C ASN A 379 -6.10 4.35 -9.51
N GLY A 380 -6.52 4.69 -8.29
CA GLY A 380 -7.49 3.92 -7.52
C GLY A 380 -8.84 3.86 -8.21
N ASP A 381 -9.37 4.99 -8.67
CA ASP A 381 -10.63 5.10 -9.40
C ASP A 381 -10.59 4.31 -10.73
N ALA A 382 -9.49 4.42 -11.48
CA ALA A 382 -9.29 3.67 -12.72
C ALA A 382 -9.21 2.15 -12.48
N SER A 383 -8.52 1.73 -11.41
CA SER A 383 -8.43 0.31 -11.03
C SER A 383 -9.77 -0.22 -10.56
N TYR A 384 -10.52 0.58 -9.80
CA TYR A 384 -11.87 0.26 -9.36
C TYR A 384 -12.84 0.10 -10.54
N ALA A 385 -12.82 1.01 -11.51
CA ALA A 385 -13.65 0.93 -12.72
C ALA A 385 -13.37 -0.33 -13.56
N ARG A 386 -12.15 -0.87 -13.48
CA ARG A 386 -11.74 -2.14 -14.10
C ARG A 386 -12.01 -3.37 -13.22
N GLN A 387 -12.65 -3.18 -12.08
CA GLN A 387 -12.92 -4.22 -11.07
C GLN A 387 -11.65 -4.88 -10.50
N PHE A 388 -10.50 -4.20 -10.59
CA PHE A 388 -9.25 -4.64 -9.98
C PHE A 388 -9.19 -4.15 -8.52
N TYR A 389 -10.11 -4.64 -7.69
CA TYR A 389 -10.29 -4.14 -6.33
C TYR A 389 -9.04 -4.20 -5.44
N PRO A 390 -8.21 -5.27 -5.44
CA PRO A 390 -6.98 -5.28 -4.62
C PRO A 390 -6.05 -4.13 -4.98
N LYS A 391 -5.92 -3.83 -6.27
CA LYS A 391 -5.07 -2.74 -6.77
C LYS A 391 -5.69 -1.36 -6.53
N ALA A 392 -7.02 -1.25 -6.61
CA ALA A 392 -7.73 -0.03 -6.23
C ALA A 392 -7.49 0.31 -4.74
N LEU A 393 -7.58 -0.69 -3.85
CA LEU A 393 -7.31 -0.52 -2.42
C LEU A 393 -5.87 -0.12 -2.14
N GLU A 394 -4.90 -0.68 -2.88
CA GLU A 394 -3.49 -0.28 -2.78
C GLU A 394 -3.34 1.23 -3.08
N TYR A 395 -3.85 1.69 -4.22
CA TYR A 395 -3.77 3.10 -4.61
C TYR A 395 -4.51 4.04 -3.65
N TYR A 396 -5.71 3.67 -3.17
CA TYR A 396 -6.41 4.49 -2.18
C TYR A 396 -5.68 4.53 -0.83
N ARG A 397 -5.04 3.43 -0.40
CA ARG A 397 -4.21 3.42 0.82
C ARG A 397 -2.96 4.28 0.66
N THR A 398 -2.37 4.33 -0.54
CA THR A 398 -1.31 5.31 -0.87
C THR A 398 -1.82 6.74 -0.79
N ALA A 399 -3.06 7.03 -1.24
CA ALA A 399 -3.65 8.36 -1.05
C ALA A 399 -3.82 8.69 0.44
N LEU A 400 -4.30 7.74 1.27
CA LEU A 400 -4.44 7.95 2.71
C LEU A 400 -3.11 8.05 3.47
N SER A 401 -2.01 7.46 2.98
CA SER A 401 -0.70 7.69 3.61
C SER A 401 -0.21 9.12 3.44
N ILE A 402 -0.73 9.85 2.44
CA ILE A 402 -0.46 11.27 2.20
C ILE A 402 -1.47 12.15 2.95
N LYS A 403 -2.76 11.79 2.94
CA LYS A 403 -3.85 12.50 3.62
C LYS A 403 -4.76 11.52 4.38
N PRO A 404 -4.43 11.17 5.65
CA PRO A 404 -5.09 10.10 6.39
C PRO A 404 -6.58 10.31 6.65
N ASP A 405 -7.02 11.56 6.78
CA ASP A 405 -8.39 11.91 7.17
C ASP A 405 -9.28 12.28 5.96
N ASP A 406 -8.89 11.88 4.74
CA ASP A 406 -9.71 12.16 3.56
C ASP A 406 -10.97 11.28 3.52
N ALA A 407 -12.08 11.87 3.94
CA ALA A 407 -13.38 11.19 4.02
C ALA A 407 -13.85 10.59 2.68
N ALA A 408 -13.50 11.21 1.54
CA ALA A 408 -13.90 10.72 0.24
C ALA A 408 -13.13 9.44 -0.14
N VAL A 409 -11.82 9.40 0.13
CA VAL A 409 -11.00 8.20 -0.11
C VAL A 409 -11.38 7.07 0.86
N ILE A 410 -11.64 7.37 2.13
CA ILE A 410 -12.14 6.39 3.10
C ILE A 410 -13.45 5.76 2.61
N ALA A 411 -14.39 6.57 2.11
CA ALA A 411 -15.66 6.06 1.57
C ALA A 411 -15.45 5.19 0.32
N LYS A 412 -14.49 5.54 -0.55
CA LYS A 412 -14.11 4.71 -1.70
C LYS A 412 -13.56 3.35 -1.26
N ILE A 413 -12.65 3.31 -0.29
CA ILE A 413 -12.10 2.07 0.28
C ILE A 413 -13.23 1.18 0.83
N ALA A 414 -14.09 1.74 1.67
CA ALA A 414 -15.21 0.99 2.27
C ALA A 414 -16.14 0.40 1.20
N LYS A 415 -16.41 1.15 0.13
CA LYS A 415 -17.20 0.68 -1.01
C LYS A 415 -16.51 -0.49 -1.72
N VAL A 416 -15.22 -0.34 -2.02
CA VAL A 416 -14.42 -1.39 -2.70
C VAL A 416 -14.32 -2.65 -1.85
N GLU A 417 -14.09 -2.52 -0.53
CA GLU A 417 -14.02 -3.66 0.39
C GLU A 417 -15.34 -4.41 0.48
N LYS A 418 -16.46 -3.68 0.50
CA LYS A 418 -17.81 -4.27 0.47
C LYS A 418 -18.04 -5.06 -0.81
N GLU A 419 -17.77 -4.47 -1.98
CA GLU A 419 -17.97 -5.15 -3.28
C GLU A 419 -17.03 -6.36 -3.45
N GLN A 420 -15.77 -6.23 -3.03
CA GLN A 420 -14.81 -7.35 -3.04
C GLN A 420 -15.26 -8.49 -2.11
N LYS A 421 -15.81 -8.16 -0.93
CA LYS A 421 -16.37 -9.15 0.00
C LYS A 421 -17.58 -9.85 -0.62
N GLU A 422 -18.53 -9.11 -1.21
CA GLU A 422 -19.71 -9.69 -1.87
C GLU A 422 -19.32 -10.66 -3.00
N ILE A 423 -18.27 -10.35 -3.77
CA ILE A 423 -17.74 -11.22 -4.82
C ILE A 423 -17.10 -12.47 -4.23
N ASN A 424 -16.28 -12.32 -3.19
CA ASN A 424 -15.65 -13.46 -2.52
C ASN A 424 -16.69 -14.38 -1.87
N ASP A 425 -17.69 -13.81 -1.19
CA ASP A 425 -18.80 -14.56 -0.57
C ASP A 425 -19.61 -15.31 -1.64
N ARG A 426 -19.82 -14.70 -2.82
CA ARG A 426 -20.46 -15.37 -3.97
C ARG A 426 -19.63 -16.53 -4.51
N LEU A 427 -18.34 -16.32 -4.78
CA LEU A 427 -17.45 -17.36 -5.29
C LEU A 427 -17.31 -18.53 -4.31
N PHE A 428 -17.15 -18.21 -3.01
CA PHE A 428 -17.11 -19.21 -1.96
C PHE A 428 -18.42 -19.99 -1.87
N TYR A 429 -19.56 -19.30 -1.94
CA TYR A 429 -20.87 -19.93 -1.98
C TYR A 429 -20.99 -20.91 -3.16
N ASP A 430 -20.70 -20.46 -4.39
CA ASP A 430 -20.88 -21.26 -5.60
C ASP A 430 -20.02 -22.54 -5.56
N GLU A 431 -18.76 -22.45 -5.15
CA GLU A 431 -17.87 -23.61 -5.04
C GLU A 431 -18.25 -24.53 -3.87
N THR A 432 -18.69 -23.97 -2.74
CA THR A 432 -19.14 -24.75 -1.58
C THR A 432 -20.43 -25.49 -1.88
N ILE A 433 -21.38 -24.90 -2.61
CA ILE A 433 -22.59 -25.60 -3.06
C ILE A 433 -22.25 -26.77 -3.96
N LYS A 434 -21.37 -26.58 -4.95
CA LYS A 434 -20.96 -27.64 -5.86
C LYS A 434 -20.33 -28.83 -5.12
N THR A 435 -19.50 -28.56 -4.11
CA THR A 435 -18.88 -29.60 -3.28
C THR A 435 -19.89 -30.26 -2.32
N ALA A 436 -20.81 -29.49 -1.74
CA ALA A 436 -21.91 -30.00 -0.92
C ALA A 436 -22.85 -30.93 -1.70
N ASP A 437 -23.25 -30.51 -2.91
CA ASP A 437 -24.09 -31.29 -3.83
C ASP A 437 -23.42 -32.61 -4.20
N LYS A 438 -22.09 -32.61 -4.37
CA LYS A 438 -21.31 -33.82 -4.62
C LYS A 438 -21.33 -34.74 -3.39
N ALA A 439 -21.01 -34.22 -2.20
CA ALA A 439 -21.04 -35.01 -0.97
C ALA A 439 -22.44 -35.60 -0.70
N TYR A 440 -23.50 -34.84 -0.99
CA TYR A 440 -24.89 -35.30 -0.89
C TYR A 440 -25.18 -36.47 -1.83
N LYS A 441 -24.73 -36.39 -3.10
CA LYS A 441 -24.86 -37.49 -4.07
C LYS A 441 -24.05 -38.72 -3.67
N ASP A 442 -22.89 -38.51 -3.08
CA ASP A 442 -22.02 -39.55 -2.53
C ASP A 442 -22.56 -40.15 -1.22
N GLN A 443 -23.71 -39.65 -0.72
CA GLN A 443 -24.38 -40.04 0.53
C GLN A 443 -23.55 -39.77 1.80
N ASP A 444 -22.52 -38.91 1.68
CA ASP A 444 -21.74 -38.38 2.79
C ASP A 444 -22.51 -37.21 3.42
N TYR A 445 -23.60 -37.56 4.10
CA TYR A 445 -24.60 -36.61 4.59
C TYR A 445 -24.05 -35.63 5.64
N ASP A 446 -23.16 -36.08 6.53
CA ASP A 446 -22.56 -35.23 7.56
C ASP A 446 -21.68 -34.14 6.96
N ASN A 447 -20.86 -34.50 5.97
CA ASN A 447 -20.03 -33.57 5.23
C ASN A 447 -20.86 -32.62 4.36
N ALA A 448 -21.84 -33.16 3.61
CA ALA A 448 -22.75 -32.36 2.80
C ALA A 448 -23.48 -31.31 3.64
N ARG A 449 -24.00 -31.69 4.81
CA ARG A 449 -24.67 -30.78 5.75
C ARG A 449 -23.74 -29.66 6.22
N THR A 450 -22.49 -30.00 6.56
CA THR A 450 -21.47 -29.02 6.99
C THR A 450 -21.13 -28.04 5.88
N LEU A 451 -20.98 -28.51 4.64
CA LEU A 451 -20.70 -27.67 3.48
C LEU A 451 -21.88 -26.75 3.16
N TYR A 452 -23.13 -27.25 3.15
CA TYR A 452 -24.30 -26.38 2.97
C TYR A 452 -24.42 -25.32 4.07
N ALA A 453 -24.13 -25.65 5.33
CA ALA A 453 -24.12 -24.68 6.43
C ALA A 453 -23.00 -23.63 6.27
N SER A 454 -21.84 -24.04 5.75
CA SER A 454 -20.74 -23.12 5.42
C SER A 454 -21.13 -22.17 4.30
N ALA A 455 -21.84 -22.64 3.26
CA ALA A 455 -22.37 -21.79 2.20
C ALA A 455 -23.36 -20.73 2.74
N LEU A 456 -24.21 -21.10 3.70
CA LEU A 456 -25.12 -20.16 4.39
C LEU A 456 -24.39 -19.13 5.26
N THR A 457 -23.18 -19.42 5.74
CA THR A 457 -22.37 -18.44 6.49
C THR A 457 -21.90 -17.30 5.58
N ALA A 458 -21.53 -17.62 4.33
CA ALA A 458 -21.15 -16.60 3.34
C ALA A 458 -22.38 -15.87 2.77
N ARG A 459 -23.48 -16.59 2.53
CA ARG A 459 -24.72 -16.05 1.96
C ARG A 459 -25.98 -16.55 2.70
N PRO A 460 -26.35 -15.89 3.82
CA PRO A 460 -27.50 -16.31 4.63
C PRO A 460 -28.86 -16.13 3.96
N ASP A 461 -28.91 -15.33 2.88
CA ASP A 461 -30.12 -15.04 2.10
C ASP A 461 -30.58 -16.21 1.21
N GLN A 462 -29.76 -17.25 1.06
CA GLN A 462 -29.99 -18.34 0.12
C GLN A 462 -30.82 -19.48 0.72
N THR A 463 -31.90 -19.87 0.04
CA THR A 463 -32.82 -20.92 0.54
C THR A 463 -32.42 -22.34 0.14
N TYR A 464 -31.66 -22.50 -0.96
CA TYR A 464 -31.25 -23.80 -1.48
C TYR A 464 -30.45 -24.65 -0.46
N PRO A 465 -29.30 -24.19 0.08
CA PRO A 465 -28.57 -24.97 1.08
C PRO A 465 -29.39 -25.28 2.33
N GLN A 466 -30.25 -24.35 2.77
CA GLN A 466 -31.14 -24.61 3.92
C GLN A 466 -32.12 -25.76 3.64
N ASN A 467 -32.70 -25.81 2.44
CA ASN A 467 -33.59 -26.89 2.05
C ASN A 467 -32.84 -28.24 1.97
N GLN A 468 -31.59 -28.23 1.51
CA GLN A 468 -30.77 -29.45 1.46
C GLN A 468 -30.39 -29.94 2.86
N ILE A 469 -30.05 -29.03 3.79
CA ILE A 469 -29.83 -29.39 5.20
C ILE A 469 -31.08 -30.06 5.78
N ASN A 470 -32.26 -29.48 5.56
CA ASN A 470 -33.52 -30.05 6.05
C ASN A 470 -33.80 -31.45 5.44
N ALA A 471 -33.48 -31.65 4.16
CA ALA A 471 -33.60 -32.94 3.50
C ALA A 471 -32.62 -33.98 4.09
N ILE A 472 -31.37 -33.58 4.32
CA ILE A 472 -30.36 -34.41 4.99
C ILE A 472 -30.80 -34.80 6.39
N ASP A 473 -31.23 -33.83 7.20
CA ASP A 473 -31.67 -34.06 8.58
C ASP A 473 -32.83 -35.06 8.63
N LYS A 474 -33.73 -35.01 7.65
CA LYS A 474 -34.79 -36.00 7.49
C LYS A 474 -34.23 -37.39 7.14
N ILE A 475 -33.32 -37.50 6.17
CA ILE A 475 -32.71 -38.79 5.76
C ILE A 475 -31.97 -39.43 6.93
N VAL A 476 -31.13 -38.68 7.63
CA VAL A 476 -30.36 -39.15 8.79
C VAL A 476 -31.31 -39.59 9.91
N GLY A 477 -32.34 -38.78 10.21
CA GLY A 477 -33.35 -39.12 11.21
C GLY A 477 -34.15 -40.38 10.87
N ASP A 478 -34.56 -40.55 9.61
CA ASP A 478 -35.28 -41.74 9.13
C ASP A 478 -34.39 -42.99 9.16
N ASN A 479 -33.10 -42.86 8.81
CA ASN A 479 -32.12 -43.95 8.91
C ASN A 479 -31.90 -44.39 10.37
N GLN A 480 -31.78 -43.45 11.30
CA GLN A 480 -31.62 -43.75 12.72
C GLN A 480 -32.86 -44.45 13.28
N ARG A 481 -34.05 -43.93 13.00
CA ARG A 481 -35.32 -44.56 13.42
C ARG A 481 -35.49 -45.96 12.87
N TYR A 482 -35.13 -46.19 11.60
CA TYR A 482 -35.13 -47.52 11.01
C TYR A 482 -34.19 -48.46 11.78
N ALA A 483 -32.95 -48.04 12.05
CA ALA A 483 -31.99 -48.83 12.82
C ALA A 483 -32.49 -49.16 14.23
N ASP A 484 -33.09 -48.20 14.92
CA ASP A 484 -33.67 -48.39 16.26
C ASP A 484 -34.83 -49.40 16.25
N LEU A 485 -35.72 -49.33 15.23
CA LEU A 485 -36.82 -50.29 15.07
C LEU A 485 -36.30 -51.71 14.82
N ILE A 486 -35.27 -51.85 13.96
CA ILE A 486 -34.62 -53.15 13.72
C ILE A 486 -34.02 -53.70 15.02
N ALA A 487 -33.25 -52.89 15.76
CA ALA A 487 -32.64 -53.33 17.01
C ALA A 487 -33.68 -53.78 18.06
N ARG A 488 -34.79 -53.02 18.20
CA ARG A 488 -35.91 -53.39 19.09
C ARG A 488 -36.62 -54.67 18.64
N ALA A 489 -36.81 -54.82 17.33
CA ALA A 489 -37.43 -56.01 16.74
C ALA A 489 -36.57 -57.26 16.98
N ASP A 490 -35.27 -57.16 16.71
CA ASP A 490 -34.29 -58.24 16.94
C ASP A 490 -34.22 -58.63 18.42
N ALA A 491 -34.19 -57.66 19.33
CA ALA A 491 -34.22 -57.92 20.78
C ALA A 491 -35.51 -58.63 21.21
N SER A 492 -36.67 -58.21 20.68
CA SER A 492 -37.96 -58.85 20.96
C SER A 492 -38.02 -60.28 20.41
N LEU A 493 -37.44 -60.51 19.23
CA LEU A 493 -37.36 -61.84 18.61
C LEU A 493 -36.47 -62.78 19.41
N ALA A 494 -35.32 -62.30 19.88
CA ALA A 494 -34.40 -63.06 20.74
C ALA A 494 -35.07 -63.44 22.08
N ALA A 495 -35.95 -62.58 22.59
CA ALA A 495 -36.77 -62.84 23.78
C ALA A 495 -38.02 -63.70 23.50
N GLN A 496 -38.19 -64.24 22.27
CA GLN A 496 -39.36 -64.99 21.81
C GLN A 496 -40.70 -64.25 21.94
N ASN A 497 -40.66 -62.92 22.07
CA ASN A 497 -41.86 -62.09 22.01
C ASN A 497 -42.20 -61.80 20.53
N TYR A 498 -42.75 -62.83 19.88
CA TYR A 498 -43.02 -62.84 18.44
C TYR A 498 -43.96 -61.71 17.98
N THR A 499 -44.96 -61.35 18.79
CA THR A 499 -45.90 -60.27 18.46
C THR A 499 -45.22 -58.91 18.42
N SER A 500 -44.48 -58.54 19.49
CA SER A 500 -43.76 -57.26 19.52
C SER A 500 -42.63 -57.21 18.50
N ALA A 501 -41.93 -58.33 18.25
CA ALA A 501 -40.92 -58.40 17.20
C ALA A 501 -41.53 -58.10 15.82
N ARG A 502 -42.65 -58.76 15.49
CA ARG A 502 -43.36 -58.57 14.22
C ARG A 502 -43.85 -57.14 14.03
N GLU A 503 -44.39 -56.51 15.06
CA GLU A 503 -44.83 -55.11 15.00
C GLU A 503 -43.68 -54.14 14.71
N ASN A 504 -42.54 -54.29 15.40
CA ASN A 504 -41.36 -53.44 15.16
C ASN A 504 -40.74 -53.67 13.77
N PHE A 505 -40.64 -54.93 13.29
CA PHE A 505 -40.21 -55.20 11.90
C PHE A 505 -41.18 -54.63 10.88
N LYS A 506 -42.49 -54.68 11.14
CA LYS A 506 -43.50 -54.09 10.25
C LYS A 506 -43.36 -52.57 10.18
N ALA A 507 -43.18 -51.91 11.32
CA ALA A 507 -42.91 -50.46 11.37
C ALA A 507 -41.61 -50.10 10.62
N ALA A 508 -40.55 -50.90 10.76
CA ALA A 508 -39.31 -50.70 10.00
C ALA A 508 -39.53 -50.86 8.48
N LEU A 509 -40.35 -51.83 8.08
CA LEU A 509 -40.72 -52.05 6.68
C LEU A 509 -41.65 -50.97 6.13
N GLU A 510 -42.55 -50.40 6.92
CA GLU A 510 -43.36 -49.24 6.53
C GLU A 510 -42.49 -48.01 6.23
N MET A 511 -41.38 -47.83 6.97
CA MET A 511 -40.39 -46.78 6.71
C MET A 511 -39.56 -47.06 5.45
N LYS A 512 -39.13 -48.31 5.25
CA LYS A 512 -38.35 -48.72 4.07
C LYS A 512 -38.95 -49.99 3.43
N PRO A 513 -39.99 -49.85 2.57
CA PRO A 513 -40.77 -50.98 2.07
C PRO A 513 -40.03 -52.00 1.20
N ARG A 514 -38.81 -51.67 0.77
CA ARG A 514 -37.97 -52.53 -0.07
C ARG A 514 -36.91 -53.30 0.71
N GLU A 515 -36.82 -53.10 2.03
CA GLU A 515 -35.83 -53.78 2.86
C GLU A 515 -36.18 -55.25 3.05
N LYS A 516 -35.26 -56.12 2.64
CA LYS A 516 -35.46 -57.56 2.66
C LYS A 516 -35.41 -58.12 4.08
N TYR A 517 -34.52 -57.61 4.93
CA TYR A 517 -34.29 -58.12 6.29
C TYR A 517 -35.57 -58.13 7.16
N PRO A 518 -36.26 -56.99 7.40
CA PRO A 518 -37.50 -57.00 8.18
C PRO A 518 -38.60 -57.84 7.51
N ALA A 519 -38.68 -57.86 6.18
CA ALA A 519 -39.68 -58.65 5.45
C ALA A 519 -39.46 -60.18 5.62
N ASP A 520 -38.21 -60.63 5.56
CA ASP A 520 -37.85 -62.04 5.78
C ASP A 520 -38.13 -62.43 7.24
N LYS A 521 -37.78 -61.57 8.21
CA LYS A 521 -38.06 -61.82 9.63
C LYS A 521 -39.54 -61.87 9.96
N ILE A 522 -40.37 -61.01 9.36
CA ILE A 522 -41.84 -61.10 9.50
C ILE A 522 -42.34 -62.47 9.00
N ARG A 523 -41.85 -62.96 7.85
CA ARG A 523 -42.24 -64.27 7.31
C ARG A 523 -41.82 -65.43 8.22
N GLU A 524 -40.61 -65.37 8.78
CA GLU A 524 -40.15 -66.36 9.78
C GLU A 524 -41.06 -66.36 11.01
N ILE A 525 -41.35 -65.17 11.57
CA ILE A 525 -42.21 -65.01 12.74
C ILE A 525 -43.64 -65.48 12.46
N ASP A 526 -44.21 -65.13 11.30
CA ASP A 526 -45.53 -65.60 10.88
C ASP A 526 -45.59 -67.12 10.79
N GLY A 527 -44.51 -67.76 10.33
CA GLY A 527 -44.36 -69.23 10.33
C GLY A 527 -44.38 -69.82 11.73
N VAL A 528 -43.63 -69.24 12.68
CA VAL A 528 -43.61 -69.68 14.09
C VAL A 528 -44.98 -69.50 14.74
N LEU A 529 -45.61 -68.33 14.58
CA LEU A 529 -46.94 -68.04 15.12
C LEU A 529 -48.00 -69.00 14.56
N ALA A 530 -47.94 -69.31 13.26
CA ALA A 530 -48.83 -70.29 12.64
C ALA A 530 -48.59 -71.71 13.18
N GLY A 531 -47.33 -72.08 13.45
CA GLY A 531 -46.98 -73.34 14.11
C GLY A 531 -47.58 -73.44 15.51
N LEU A 532 -47.34 -72.43 16.35
CA LEU A 532 -47.89 -72.35 17.71
C LEU A 532 -49.42 -72.39 17.72
N ALA A 533 -50.08 -71.71 16.78
CA ALA A 533 -51.54 -71.72 16.67
C ALA A 533 -52.08 -73.10 16.27
N ARG A 534 -51.41 -73.82 15.36
CA ARG A 534 -51.79 -75.19 14.97
C ARG A 534 -51.60 -76.16 16.14
N GLU A 535 -50.50 -76.03 16.87
CA GLU A 535 -50.22 -76.84 18.05
C GLU A 535 -51.27 -76.63 19.14
N ASP A 536 -51.65 -75.37 19.43
CA ASP A 536 -52.73 -75.05 20.37
C ASP A 536 -54.09 -75.61 19.90
N GLN A 537 -54.40 -75.49 18.61
CA GLN A 537 -55.63 -76.04 18.04
C GLN A 537 -55.67 -77.57 18.13
N GLN A 538 -54.57 -78.25 17.76
CA GLN A 538 -54.46 -79.69 17.82
C GLN A 538 -54.59 -80.19 19.26
N TYR A 539 -53.91 -79.52 20.20
CA TYR A 539 -54.02 -79.83 21.62
C TYR A 539 -55.48 -79.74 22.12
N ARG A 540 -56.19 -78.65 21.79
CA ARG A 540 -57.63 -78.49 22.15
C ARG A 540 -58.52 -79.56 21.52
N GLN A 541 -58.25 -79.95 20.27
CA GLN A 541 -59.02 -80.99 19.59
C GLN A 541 -58.80 -82.37 20.23
N LEU A 542 -57.55 -82.71 20.58
CA LEU A 542 -57.22 -83.95 21.27
C LEU A 542 -57.90 -84.01 22.64
N LEU A 543 -57.87 -82.92 23.42
CA LEU A 543 -58.60 -82.85 24.68
C LEU A 543 -60.10 -83.03 24.50
N ALA A 544 -60.73 -82.27 23.60
CA ALA A 544 -62.17 -82.41 23.35
C ALA A 544 -62.57 -83.81 22.85
N GLY A 545 -61.72 -84.44 22.04
CA GLY A 545 -61.89 -85.82 21.58
C GLY A 545 -61.74 -86.83 22.72
N ALA A 546 -60.71 -86.68 23.53
CA ALA A 546 -60.44 -87.51 24.69
C ALA A 546 -61.55 -87.42 25.74
N ASP A 547 -62.01 -86.20 26.06
CA ASP A 547 -63.15 -85.93 26.93
C ASP A 547 -64.42 -86.60 26.41
N ARG A 548 -64.68 -86.51 25.09
CA ARG A 548 -65.84 -87.15 24.46
C ARG A 548 -65.78 -88.67 24.59
N PHE A 549 -64.63 -89.30 24.30
CA PHE A 549 -64.46 -90.76 24.45
C PHE A 549 -64.58 -91.19 25.91
N TYR A 550 -64.02 -90.42 26.84
CA TYR A 550 -64.11 -90.67 28.28
C TYR A 550 -65.57 -90.65 28.74
N ASN A 551 -66.34 -89.62 28.36
CA ASN A 551 -67.76 -89.48 28.68
C ASN A 551 -68.62 -90.59 28.03
N ALA A 552 -68.23 -91.07 26.85
CA ALA A 552 -68.86 -92.21 26.17
C ALA A 552 -68.45 -93.58 26.74
N ARG A 553 -67.63 -93.62 27.80
CA ARG A 553 -67.06 -94.84 28.41
C ARG A 553 -66.20 -95.67 27.44
N GLN A 554 -65.68 -95.06 26.40
CA GLN A 554 -64.75 -95.65 25.45
C GLN A 554 -63.31 -95.41 25.93
N TYR A 555 -62.99 -95.99 27.09
CA TYR A 555 -61.78 -95.68 27.83
C TYR A 555 -60.46 -95.96 27.09
N PRO A 556 -60.30 -97.03 26.29
CA PRO A 556 -59.09 -97.24 25.49
C PRO A 556 -58.85 -96.14 24.46
N GLN A 557 -59.91 -95.67 23.80
CA GLN A 557 -59.83 -94.56 22.85
C GLN A 557 -59.53 -93.23 23.57
N ALA A 558 -60.18 -92.98 24.70
CA ALA A 558 -59.91 -91.80 25.53
C ALA A 558 -58.45 -91.75 25.99
N LYS A 559 -57.91 -92.89 26.44
CA LYS A 559 -56.51 -93.04 26.87
C LYS A 559 -55.53 -92.68 25.75
N GLY A 560 -55.78 -93.19 24.54
CA GLY A 560 -54.94 -92.87 23.37
C GLY A 560 -54.94 -91.38 23.01
N GLU A 561 -56.09 -90.70 23.10
CA GLU A 561 -56.18 -89.27 22.79
C GLU A 561 -55.59 -88.38 23.89
N TYR A 562 -55.79 -88.69 25.18
CA TYR A 562 -55.13 -87.96 26.27
C TYR A 562 -53.61 -88.13 26.25
N GLN A 563 -53.08 -89.32 25.92
CA GLN A 563 -51.64 -89.53 25.76
C GLN A 563 -51.04 -88.68 24.64
N LYS A 564 -51.74 -88.57 23.50
CA LYS A 564 -51.34 -87.66 22.41
C LYS A 564 -51.39 -86.20 22.87
N ALA A 565 -52.40 -85.80 23.64
CA ALA A 565 -52.51 -84.44 24.20
C ALA A 565 -51.32 -84.13 25.13
N THR A 566 -51.01 -85.03 26.09
CA THR A 566 -49.82 -84.92 26.96
C THR A 566 -48.52 -84.84 26.15
N GLY A 567 -48.43 -85.53 25.00
CA GLY A 567 -47.28 -85.43 24.10
C GLY A 567 -47.07 -84.05 23.46
N ILE A 568 -48.13 -83.24 23.32
CA ILE A 568 -48.05 -81.86 22.81
C ILE A 568 -47.78 -80.88 23.94
N ARG A 569 -48.46 -81.02 25.09
CA ARG A 569 -48.21 -80.21 26.30
C ARG A 569 -48.05 -81.11 27.52
N PRO A 570 -46.82 -81.56 27.83
CA PRO A 570 -46.56 -82.42 28.98
C PRO A 570 -46.84 -81.74 30.31
N ASP A 571 -46.69 -80.41 30.35
CA ASP A 571 -46.82 -79.60 31.56
C ASP A 571 -48.28 -79.30 31.93
N ASP A 572 -49.26 -79.60 31.07
CA ASP A 572 -50.68 -79.46 31.41
C ASP A 572 -51.12 -80.67 32.26
N PRO A 573 -51.52 -80.47 33.53
CA PRO A 573 -51.87 -81.56 34.43
C PRO A 573 -53.17 -82.27 34.02
N TYR A 574 -54.05 -81.62 33.26
CA TYR A 574 -55.40 -82.12 32.98
C TYR A 574 -55.42 -83.48 32.24
N PRO A 575 -54.79 -83.64 31.05
CA PRO A 575 -54.77 -84.94 30.38
C PRO A 575 -54.10 -86.05 31.22
N THR A 576 -53.07 -85.72 32.00
CA THR A 576 -52.40 -86.67 32.90
C THR A 576 -53.33 -87.14 34.02
N GLU A 577 -54.10 -86.24 34.63
CA GLU A 577 -55.12 -86.59 35.63
C GLU A 577 -56.19 -87.53 35.06
N MET A 578 -56.65 -87.27 33.83
CA MET A 578 -57.68 -88.08 33.19
C MET A 578 -57.18 -89.47 32.81
N LEU A 579 -55.92 -89.61 32.40
CA LEU A 579 -55.27 -90.91 32.19
C LEU A 579 -55.22 -91.76 33.46
N GLN A 580 -54.98 -91.12 34.61
CA GLN A 580 -54.99 -91.82 35.90
C GLN A 580 -56.39 -92.39 36.19
N LYS A 581 -57.45 -91.58 36.03
CA LYS A 581 -58.83 -92.03 36.25
C LYS A 581 -59.22 -93.22 35.35
N ILE A 582 -58.76 -93.24 34.10
CA ILE A 582 -58.98 -94.37 33.19
C ILE A 582 -58.28 -95.63 33.71
N THR A 583 -57.03 -95.50 34.14
CA THR A 583 -56.22 -96.62 34.65
C THR A 583 -56.85 -97.24 35.90
N ASP A 584 -57.39 -96.40 36.80
CA ASP A 584 -58.09 -96.86 38.00
C ASP A 584 -59.37 -97.67 37.64
N TRP A 585 -60.12 -97.23 36.62
CA TRP A 585 -61.30 -97.96 36.13
C TRP A 585 -60.95 -99.31 35.48
N GLU A 586 -59.90 -99.36 34.65
CA GLU A 586 -59.46 -100.61 34.00
C GLU A 586 -59.12 -101.70 35.04
N THR A 587 -58.47 -101.29 36.13
CA THR A 587 -58.10 -102.18 37.24
C THR A 587 -59.33 -102.79 37.92
N GLU A 588 -60.40 -102.01 38.09
CA GLU A 588 -61.63 -102.49 38.72
C GLU A 588 -62.42 -103.47 37.85
N GLN A 589 -62.41 -103.33 36.52
CA GLN A 589 -63.11 -104.26 35.62
C GLN A 589 -62.50 -105.66 35.62
N VAL A 590 -61.17 -105.76 35.69
CA VAL A 590 -60.45 -107.04 35.77
C VAL A 590 -60.87 -107.80 37.04
N ARG A 591 -60.94 -107.08 38.17
CA ARG A 591 -61.36 -107.63 39.47
C ARG A 591 -62.77 -108.24 39.43
N LEU A 592 -63.72 -107.58 38.74
CA LEU A 592 -65.11 -108.05 38.64
C LEU A 592 -65.24 -109.31 37.76
N ALA A 593 -64.47 -109.41 36.67
CA ALA A 593 -64.52 -110.55 35.76
C ALA A 593 -63.97 -111.85 36.38
N GLU A 594 -62.96 -111.76 37.25
CA GLU A 594 -62.43 -112.91 38.00
C GLU A 594 -63.43 -113.44 39.02
N ALA A 595 -64.15 -112.55 39.73
CA ALA A 595 -65.18 -112.94 40.68
C ALA A 595 -66.32 -113.76 40.03
N GLN A 596 -66.75 -113.39 38.83
CA GLN A 596 -67.82 -114.11 38.10
C GLN A 596 -67.40 -115.51 37.64
N ARG A 597 -66.13 -115.70 37.24
CA ARG A 597 -65.64 -117.04 36.83
C ARG A 597 -65.67 -118.03 37.99
N GLN A 598 -65.34 -117.57 39.19
CA GLN A 598 -65.30 -118.41 40.39
C GLN A 598 -66.69 -118.92 40.80
N GLU A 599 -67.74 -118.14 40.55
CA GLU A 599 -69.12 -118.49 40.91
C GLU A 599 -69.70 -119.60 40.03
N GLU A 600 -69.42 -119.58 38.73
CA GLU A 600 -69.92 -120.58 37.76
C GLU A 600 -69.32 -121.97 37.99
N GLU A 601 -68.05 -122.06 38.38
CA GLU A 601 -67.35 -123.32 38.66
C GLU A 601 -67.98 -124.08 39.86
N ASN A 602 -68.38 -123.36 40.90
CA ASN A 602 -69.02 -123.93 42.09
C ASN A 602 -70.40 -124.55 41.80
N ARG A 603 -71.12 -124.05 40.79
CA ARG A 603 -72.45 -124.56 40.41
C ARG A 603 -72.40 -126.00 39.89
N LEU A 604 -71.44 -126.30 39.02
CA LEU A 604 -71.34 -127.59 38.31
C LEU A 604 -71.02 -128.77 39.25
N ILE A 605 -70.22 -128.55 40.29
CA ILE A 605 -69.86 -129.59 41.27
C ILE A 605 -71.09 -130.11 42.04
N SER A 606 -72.03 -129.21 42.36
CA SER A 606 -73.22 -129.55 43.17
C SER A 606 -74.21 -130.44 42.41
N GLU A 607 -74.30 -130.33 41.08
CA GLU A 607 -75.25 -131.05 40.25
C GLU A 607 -74.90 -132.54 40.10
N GLN A 608 -73.61 -132.87 40.05
CA GLN A 608 -73.13 -134.26 39.89
C GLN A 608 -73.44 -135.12 41.13
N GLN A 609 -73.29 -134.56 42.34
CA GLN A 609 -73.53 -135.29 43.60
C GLN A 609 -75.00 -135.70 43.81
N LEU A 610 -75.94 -135.01 43.16
CA LEU A 610 -77.37 -135.32 43.29
C LEU A 610 -77.74 -136.60 42.51
N LYS A 611 -77.18 -136.77 41.31
CA LYS A 611 -77.41 -137.96 40.45
C LYS A 611 -76.89 -139.24 41.09
N ASP A 612 -75.74 -139.16 41.76
CA ASP A 612 -75.14 -140.31 42.45
C ASP A 612 -76.05 -140.85 43.57
N ARG A 613 -76.68 -139.95 44.35
CA ARG A 613 -77.61 -140.33 45.44
C ARG A 613 -78.90 -140.98 44.93
N GLN A 614 -79.48 -140.43 43.86
CA GLN A 614 -80.71 -140.98 43.27
C GLN A 614 -80.51 -142.38 42.70
N TYR A 615 -79.37 -142.62 42.07
CA TYR A 615 -79.03 -143.93 41.54
C TYR A 615 -78.97 -145.00 42.64
N GLN A 616 -78.28 -144.73 43.76
CA GLN A 616 -78.12 -145.72 44.83
C GLN A 616 -79.45 -146.13 45.47
N ALA A 617 -80.34 -145.16 45.72
CA ALA A 617 -81.64 -145.43 46.35
C ALA A 617 -82.52 -146.39 45.52
N LEU A 618 -82.49 -146.26 44.19
CA LEU A 618 -83.26 -147.12 43.28
C LEU A 618 -82.70 -148.55 43.23
N ILE A 619 -81.38 -148.70 43.35
CA ILE A 619 -80.73 -150.00 43.45
C ILE A 619 -81.14 -150.71 44.74
N ASP A 620 -81.06 -150.02 45.88
CA ASP A 620 -81.38 -150.59 47.18
C ASP A 620 -82.85 -151.06 47.25
N GLU A 621 -83.78 -150.25 46.72
CA GLU A 621 -85.21 -150.58 46.65
C GLU A 621 -85.47 -151.79 45.74
N ALA A 622 -84.80 -151.86 44.59
CA ALA A 622 -84.94 -152.96 43.64
C ALA A 622 -84.47 -154.31 44.21
N ASP A 623 -83.36 -154.33 44.95
CA ASP A 623 -82.86 -155.55 45.58
C ASP A 623 -83.77 -156.03 46.71
N GLN A 624 -84.35 -155.13 47.51
CA GLN A 624 -85.30 -155.49 48.56
C GLN A 624 -86.55 -156.16 47.99
N LEU A 625 -87.10 -155.62 46.90
CA LEU A 625 -88.26 -156.21 46.22
C LEU A 625 -87.93 -157.60 45.65
N ALA A 626 -86.73 -157.79 45.10
CA ALA A 626 -86.29 -159.09 44.59
C ALA A 626 -86.23 -160.15 45.71
N ALA A 627 -85.79 -159.75 46.91
CA ALA A 627 -85.71 -160.64 48.07
C ALA A 627 -87.08 -161.00 48.66
N ALA A 628 -88.10 -160.17 48.45
CA ALA A 628 -89.48 -160.41 48.88
C ALA A 628 -90.29 -161.30 47.90
N ASP A 629 -89.63 -161.86 46.88
CA ASP A 629 -90.25 -162.61 45.76
C ASP A 629 -91.22 -161.76 44.92
N GLU A 630 -91.19 -160.43 45.04
CA GLU A 630 -91.91 -159.47 44.18
C GLU A 630 -91.11 -159.20 42.89
N LEU A 631 -90.82 -160.27 42.18
CA LEU A 631 -89.84 -160.34 41.11
C LEU A 631 -90.11 -159.38 39.94
N VAL A 632 -91.37 -159.16 39.57
CA VAL A 632 -91.73 -158.24 38.47
C VAL A 632 -91.48 -156.78 38.86
N THR A 633 -91.80 -156.41 40.09
CA THR A 633 -91.63 -155.04 40.61
C THR A 633 -90.15 -154.69 40.78
N ALA A 634 -89.36 -155.65 41.27
CA ALA A 634 -87.90 -155.52 41.39
C ALA A 634 -87.23 -155.20 40.04
N VAL A 635 -87.64 -155.87 38.96
CA VAL A 635 -87.13 -155.60 37.61
C VAL A 635 -87.45 -154.17 37.15
N SER A 636 -88.60 -153.61 37.53
CA SER A 636 -88.95 -152.21 37.21
C SER A 636 -87.99 -151.23 37.89
N LYS A 637 -87.69 -151.43 39.18
CA LYS A 637 -86.82 -150.51 39.94
C LYS A 637 -85.36 -150.54 39.47
N PHE A 638 -84.85 -151.71 39.06
CA PHE A 638 -83.54 -151.78 38.42
C PHE A 638 -83.50 -151.04 37.06
N ARG A 639 -84.61 -151.02 36.31
CA ARG A 639 -84.71 -150.21 35.08
C ARG A 639 -84.74 -148.72 35.38
N ASP A 640 -85.39 -148.30 36.46
CA ASP A 640 -85.40 -146.89 36.89
C ASP A 640 -83.99 -146.43 37.32
N ALA A 641 -83.24 -147.27 38.03
CA ALA A 641 -81.84 -146.97 38.37
C ALA A 641 -80.98 -146.73 37.10
N LEU A 642 -81.20 -147.51 36.05
CA LEU A 642 -80.56 -147.31 34.75
C LEU A 642 -81.01 -146.04 34.02
N GLN A 643 -82.16 -145.43 34.32
CA GLN A 643 -82.45 -144.10 33.76
C GLN A 643 -81.60 -143.00 34.41
N VAL A 644 -81.26 -143.14 35.69
CA VAL A 644 -80.40 -142.18 36.41
C VAL A 644 -78.92 -142.37 36.01
N LYS A 645 -78.46 -143.62 35.92
CA LYS A 645 -77.13 -143.97 35.41
C LYS A 645 -77.20 -145.14 34.40
N PRO A 646 -77.33 -144.86 33.10
CA PRO A 646 -77.56 -145.88 32.07
C PRO A 646 -76.47 -146.91 31.84
N GLN A 647 -75.27 -146.69 32.37
CA GLN A 647 -74.09 -147.52 32.08
C GLN A 647 -73.80 -148.56 33.18
N GLU A 648 -74.62 -148.62 34.21
CA GLU A 648 -74.34 -149.40 35.40
C GLU A 648 -74.69 -150.89 35.22
N GLN A 649 -73.70 -151.76 35.42
CA GLN A 649 -73.83 -153.20 35.11
C GLN A 649 -74.60 -153.98 36.18
N TYR A 650 -74.71 -153.42 37.38
CA TYR A 650 -75.35 -154.08 38.52
C TYR A 650 -76.86 -154.31 38.30
N PRO A 651 -77.69 -153.25 38.05
CA PRO A 651 -79.11 -153.43 37.78
C PRO A 651 -79.40 -154.33 36.57
N ILE A 652 -78.55 -154.28 35.53
CA ILE A 652 -78.70 -155.12 34.32
C ILE A 652 -78.65 -156.61 34.66
N ARG A 653 -77.66 -157.04 35.46
CA ARG A 653 -77.48 -158.45 35.82
C ARG A 653 -78.60 -158.99 36.70
N ARG A 654 -79.06 -158.20 37.68
CA ARG A 654 -80.13 -158.62 38.60
C ARG A 654 -81.46 -158.84 37.88
N ILE A 655 -81.76 -158.06 36.85
CA ILE A 655 -82.96 -158.25 36.03
C ILE A 655 -82.97 -159.63 35.34
N GLU A 656 -81.83 -160.12 34.85
CA GLU A 656 -81.76 -161.44 34.19
C GLU A 656 -81.94 -162.61 35.17
N GLU A 657 -81.30 -162.54 36.34
CA GLU A 657 -81.44 -163.57 37.38
C GLU A 657 -82.90 -163.75 37.79
N ILE A 658 -83.61 -162.64 38.01
CA ILE A 658 -85.00 -162.63 38.45
C ILE A 658 -85.93 -163.27 37.40
N ARG A 659 -85.68 -163.07 36.11
CA ARG A 659 -86.45 -163.73 35.03
C ARG A 659 -86.33 -165.25 35.07
N GLY A 660 -85.15 -165.76 35.41
CA GLY A 660 -84.91 -167.20 35.54
C GLY A 660 -85.71 -167.85 36.67
N MET A 661 -85.96 -167.13 37.76
CA MET A 661 -86.75 -167.62 38.90
C MET A 661 -88.24 -167.74 38.55
N ILE A 662 -88.84 -166.73 37.92
CA ILE A 662 -90.26 -166.74 37.50
C ILE A 662 -90.57 -167.94 36.58
N ALA A 663 -89.66 -168.28 35.66
CA ALA A 663 -89.85 -169.39 34.73
C ALA A 663 -89.94 -170.76 35.44
N ARG A 664 -89.16 -170.99 36.50
CA ARG A 664 -89.16 -172.26 37.25
C ARG A 664 -90.43 -172.46 38.07
N GLN A 665 -90.94 -171.41 38.72
CA GLN A 665 -92.20 -171.48 39.49
C GLN A 665 -93.39 -171.88 38.61
N THR A 666 -93.42 -171.37 37.38
CA THR A 666 -94.53 -171.61 36.45
C THR A 666 -94.60 -173.08 36.00
N GLU A 667 -93.46 -173.72 35.76
CA GLU A 667 -93.38 -175.12 35.32
C GLU A 667 -93.79 -176.11 36.43
N ALA A 668 -93.39 -175.84 37.68
CA ALA A 668 -93.75 -176.64 38.84
C ALA A 668 -95.27 -176.66 39.09
N GLN A 669 -95.93 -175.51 38.93
CA GLN A 669 -97.40 -175.41 39.07
C GLN A 669 -98.15 -176.28 38.05
N LYS A 670 -97.66 -176.33 36.81
CA LYS A 670 -98.32 -177.09 35.73
C LYS A 670 -98.25 -178.61 35.93
N SER A 671 -97.10 -179.11 36.42
CA SER A 671 -96.95 -180.53 36.78
C SER A 671 -97.87 -180.92 37.94
N TYR A 672 -98.06 -180.03 38.91
CA TYR A 672 -98.98 -180.23 40.03
C TYR A 672 -100.42 -180.40 39.57
N ASP A 673 -100.94 -179.46 38.78
CA ASP A 673 -102.34 -179.46 38.34
C ASP A 673 -102.70 -180.72 37.51
N THR A 674 -101.74 -181.20 36.71
CA THR A 674 -101.92 -182.38 35.84
C THR A 674 -102.04 -183.68 36.65
N ALA A 675 -101.24 -183.81 37.71
CA ALA A 675 -101.24 -184.99 38.56
C ALA A 675 -102.49 -185.08 39.44
N ILE A 676 -103.01 -183.94 39.94
CA ILE A 676 -104.29 -183.89 40.67
C ILE A 676 -105.44 -184.40 39.79
N ALA A 677 -105.54 -183.89 38.55
CA ALA A 677 -106.63 -184.26 37.65
C ALA A 677 -106.66 -185.78 37.36
N ALA A 678 -105.48 -186.39 37.13
CA ALA A 678 -105.37 -187.83 36.91
C ALA A 678 -105.71 -188.66 38.15
N ALA A 679 -105.35 -188.14 39.34
CA ALA A 679 -105.65 -188.79 40.62
C ALA A 679 -107.15 -188.80 40.93
N ASP A 680 -107.82 -187.66 40.72
CA ASP A 680 -109.27 -187.50 40.91
C ASP A 680 -110.06 -188.47 40.00
N GLU A 681 -109.64 -188.63 38.75
CA GLU A 681 -110.29 -189.52 37.78
C GLU A 681 -110.20 -191.00 38.20
N ALA A 682 -109.02 -191.44 38.64
CA ALA A 682 -108.82 -192.82 39.13
C ALA A 682 -109.61 -193.09 40.42
N PHE A 683 -109.81 -192.06 41.27
CA PHE A 683 -110.61 -192.19 42.49
C PHE A 683 -112.08 -192.47 42.18
N GLN A 684 -112.65 -191.78 41.18
CA GLN A 684 -114.06 -191.97 40.78
C GLN A 684 -114.34 -193.33 40.16
N GLN A 685 -113.36 -193.94 39.50
CA GLN A 685 -113.49 -195.29 38.93
C GLN A 685 -113.35 -196.40 39.98
N GLU A 686 -113.30 -196.04 41.26
CA GLU A 686 -113.09 -196.93 42.40
C GLU A 686 -111.74 -197.69 42.34
N ARG A 687 -110.78 -197.16 41.57
CA ARG A 687 -109.41 -197.67 41.41
C ARG A 687 -108.48 -197.00 42.41
N TYR A 688 -108.76 -197.19 43.68
CA TYR A 688 -108.07 -196.51 44.78
C TYR A 688 -106.53 -196.64 44.81
N PRO A 689 -105.89 -197.75 44.39
CA PRO A 689 -104.42 -197.81 44.31
C PRO A 689 -103.83 -196.82 43.29
N GLU A 690 -104.52 -196.64 42.17
CA GLU A 690 -104.11 -195.74 41.08
C GLU A 690 -104.35 -194.28 41.48
N ALA A 691 -105.49 -193.99 42.13
CA ALA A 691 -105.79 -192.67 42.69
C ALA A 691 -104.75 -192.21 43.72
N ARG A 692 -104.36 -193.10 44.64
CA ARG A 692 -103.34 -192.77 45.65
C ARG A 692 -102.01 -192.42 45.01
N THR A 693 -101.64 -193.10 43.92
CA THR A 693 -100.39 -192.84 43.19
C THR A 693 -100.43 -191.47 42.51
N GLY A 694 -101.57 -191.10 41.90
CA GLY A 694 -101.75 -189.78 41.28
C GLY A 694 -101.62 -188.62 42.28
N TYR A 695 -102.27 -188.70 43.45
CA TYR A 695 -102.17 -187.64 44.46
C TYR A 695 -100.75 -187.52 45.03
N GLN A 696 -100.02 -188.64 45.11
CA GLN A 696 -98.63 -188.63 45.57
C GLN A 696 -97.71 -187.91 44.56
N GLN A 697 -97.97 -188.07 43.26
CA GLN A 697 -97.25 -187.36 42.20
C GLN A 697 -97.55 -185.86 42.17
N ALA A 698 -98.79 -185.46 42.48
CA ALA A 698 -99.12 -184.05 42.66
C ALA A 698 -98.34 -183.44 43.83
N LEU A 699 -98.33 -184.12 44.98
CA LEU A 699 -97.56 -183.70 46.14
C LEU A 699 -96.06 -183.56 45.82
N GLU A 700 -95.48 -184.45 45.02
CA GLU A 700 -94.07 -184.32 44.61
C GLU A 700 -93.81 -183.11 43.71
N ALA A 701 -94.76 -182.75 42.82
CA ALA A 701 -94.64 -181.57 41.97
C ALA A 701 -94.79 -180.25 42.72
N LYS A 702 -95.59 -180.24 43.79
CA LYS A 702 -95.74 -179.07 44.68
C LYS A 702 -95.95 -179.54 46.14
N PRO A 703 -94.84 -179.79 46.87
CA PRO A 703 -94.88 -180.38 48.22
C PRO A 703 -95.60 -179.56 49.28
N SER A 704 -95.93 -178.30 48.97
CA SER A 704 -96.64 -177.38 49.86
C SER A 704 -98.16 -177.51 49.81
N GLU A 705 -98.72 -178.27 48.88
CA GLU A 705 -100.16 -178.46 48.71
C GLU A 705 -100.54 -179.87 49.23
N SER A 706 -100.86 -179.97 50.52
CA SER A 706 -101.13 -181.23 51.25
C SER A 706 -102.59 -181.54 51.45
#